data_AF-A0A3R8T7R0-F1
#
_entry.id   AF-A0A3R8T7R0-F1
#
_cell.length_a   1.000
_cell.length_b   1.000
_cell.length_c   1.000
_cell.angle_alpha   90.00
_cell.angle_beta   90.00
_cell.angle_gamma   90.00
#
_symmetry.space_group_name_H-M   'P 1'
#
loop_
_entity.id
_entity.type
_entity.pdbx_description
1 polymer ?
#
loop_
_entity_poly.entity_id
_entity_poly.type
_entity_poly.pdbx_seq_one_letter_code
_entity_poly.pdbx_strand_id
1 'polypeptide(L)'
;HLGDTVTLKSKLHGIDVRKKAIAYDYDPLAKNYRSITFDDKASIGTGKTGGSLSTLANNLLDGNKRSEDVAVEIALENANRAFEAEFEKRHVAIDNAIEQAQSRGEVYADRLKASIDSELSTIHQQMRQQEEAQQRTTRDLLAKAGVNTNLATEAKQKAEQAQTGATEALRRAEQAKLDAIQEANRLTVTERSQTETKIATAKTQAISEASRLIDVAKSLLSGQLATVSTSLSQTKEDIKLLVSKQLVDSLTGRVTGAESMIQVQADQISQRVKTSDFNQAKQRIETAESSITQLGNRITTEISQVDAKIPTSLDGLNLMTGTRDWSNRGNAWHIGNNWSTETENFRGLVVRSTQAGFNGSHQNIVVKAGDVITFSFYAKANQPLSSIKVSAIWTGSSVYRSPVARVRESDDIISVTSDWKRYWKTVHVMSDGSLQFRTEYNASTIPNGNKFYVAGLKVAKSSLDTGYSENPSDIAGELTAQRTLITQTASGVEQVSTRLTEASGRISSSETQIRQLVSDVSSKVSQTDFNILKRTVEGHTTSIQQTQQSILLKADKTVLEGVKTTADNALAKANTNASQITQAKADLRIANDAISQKVAKTDFNSLTGRVASAETTIRTQAGQIEQRLTSTQVESAINSKGYQTKSQVDSNITGRGYLTSSSLQPYATTTSVQNLVRTTSDSFTQRISQTESRIPTSVSHRNLIAGTSDRWSAYQTINANSNWIASLGRVQFGDSSGIYAGSKVHLYVHVSADEITFDPAVTTRSMKLQGPILDNQNSWTWTNWNLYHPFYNKWSSNLTTGNNYRLIKLTSTVTQEMYQYSKGFE
;
A
#
# COMPACT_ATOMS: atom_id res chain seq x y z
N HIS A 1 96.23 -146.05 88.57
CA HIS A 1 96.33 -147.36 89.25
C HIS A 1 94.93 -147.99 89.35
N LEU A 2 94.83 -149.34 89.46
CA LEU A 2 93.63 -150.15 89.85
C LEU A 2 92.40 -150.18 88.91
N GLY A 3 91.53 -151.22 89.03
CA GLY A 3 90.15 -151.23 88.48
C GLY A 3 89.62 -152.53 87.86
N ASP A 4 89.71 -152.61 86.52
CA ASP A 4 88.57 -152.97 85.66
C ASP A 4 88.46 -154.43 85.19
N THR A 5 87.22 -154.93 85.10
CA THR A 5 86.90 -156.36 85.27
C THR A 5 86.42 -157.06 83.97
N VAL A 6 87.34 -157.80 83.31
CA VAL A 6 87.13 -159.15 82.69
C VAL A 6 86.49 -159.35 81.28
N THR A 7 86.00 -160.58 81.03
CA THR A 7 85.47 -161.23 79.80
C THR A 7 84.68 -160.34 78.85
N LEU A 8 84.88 -160.31 77.52
CA LEU A 8 85.38 -161.29 76.51
C LEU A 8 84.48 -162.52 76.24
N LYS A 9 83.22 -162.30 75.85
CA LYS A 9 82.28 -163.34 75.38
C LYS A 9 82.20 -163.40 73.85
N SER A 10 82.13 -164.59 73.25
CA SER A 10 81.93 -164.76 71.79
C SER A 10 80.68 -165.60 71.45
N LYS A 11 79.79 -165.05 70.61
CA LYS A 11 78.50 -165.70 70.27
C LYS A 11 78.48 -166.51 68.96
N LEU A 12 79.60 -166.58 68.23
CA LEU A 12 79.79 -167.59 67.18
C LEU A 12 80.21 -168.95 67.77
N HIS A 13 80.73 -168.97 69.00
CA HIS A 13 81.38 -170.17 69.58
C HIS A 13 80.98 -170.51 71.03
N GLY A 14 80.43 -169.57 71.82
CA GLY A 14 79.94 -169.85 73.18
C GLY A 14 81.04 -170.04 74.24
N ILE A 15 82.13 -169.27 74.19
CA ILE A 15 83.29 -169.39 75.11
C ILE A 15 83.69 -167.99 75.65
N ASP A 16 84.04 -167.93 76.95
CA ASP A 16 84.05 -166.70 77.78
C ASP A 16 85.19 -166.67 78.84
N VAL A 17 86.25 -165.82 78.76
CA VAL A 17 87.42 -165.88 79.71
C VAL A 17 87.98 -164.48 80.13
N ARG A 18 88.64 -164.33 81.30
CA ARG A 18 88.19 -163.35 82.33
C ARG A 18 89.27 -162.53 83.11
N LYS A 19 89.97 -161.51 82.56
CA LYS A 19 91.02 -160.71 83.29
C LYS A 19 90.59 -159.33 83.87
N LYS A 20 90.72 -159.08 85.19
CA LYS A 20 90.39 -157.79 85.88
C LYS A 20 91.61 -156.84 86.01
N ALA A 21 91.55 -155.59 86.52
CA ALA A 21 92.69 -154.70 86.79
C ALA A 21 92.92 -154.27 88.25
N ILE A 22 94.19 -154.09 88.66
CA ILE A 22 94.62 -153.76 90.04
C ILE A 22 95.90 -152.88 90.21
N ALA A 23 96.61 -152.33 89.20
CA ALA A 23 97.71 -151.33 89.44
C ALA A 23 98.28 -150.60 88.18
N TYR A 24 98.60 -149.29 88.17
CA TYR A 24 99.17 -148.50 87.02
C TYR A 24 99.72 -147.08 87.39
N ASP A 25 100.99 -146.75 87.09
CA ASP A 25 101.80 -145.61 87.66
C ASP A 25 102.34 -144.60 86.61
N TYR A 26 102.30 -143.26 86.81
CA TYR A 26 102.84 -142.22 85.87
C TYR A 26 103.65 -141.09 86.54
N ASP A 27 104.66 -140.62 85.79
CA ASP A 27 105.31 -139.29 85.74
C ASP A 27 104.74 -138.14 86.62
N PRO A 28 105.57 -137.30 87.33
CA PRO A 28 106.84 -136.78 86.81
C PRO A 28 108.10 -136.72 87.70
N LEU A 29 109.04 -137.63 87.39
CA LEU A 29 110.49 -137.32 87.24
C LEU A 29 111.16 -138.24 86.19
N ALA A 30 110.37 -139.07 85.47
CA ALA A 30 110.90 -140.27 84.80
C ALA A 30 110.06 -140.86 83.62
N LYS A 31 109.16 -140.10 82.98
CA LYS A 31 108.77 -140.29 81.56
C LYS A 31 107.94 -141.53 81.19
N ASN A 32 107.28 -142.24 82.11
CA ASN A 32 106.63 -143.51 81.73
C ASN A 32 105.37 -143.89 82.55
N TYR A 33 104.44 -144.63 81.91
CA TYR A 33 103.41 -145.42 82.59
C TYR A 33 104.02 -146.78 83.01
N ARG A 34 104.56 -146.88 84.22
CA ARG A 34 105.45 -147.98 84.64
C ARG A 34 104.75 -149.33 84.90
N SER A 35 103.42 -149.39 84.82
CA SER A 35 102.64 -150.64 84.90
C SER A 35 101.21 -150.43 84.35
N ILE A 36 100.54 -151.51 83.91
CA ILE A 36 99.12 -151.77 84.23
C ILE A 36 98.96 -153.26 84.62
N THR A 37 98.77 -153.58 85.90
CA THR A 37 98.50 -154.92 86.41
C THR A 37 97.04 -155.29 86.18
N PHE A 38 96.81 -156.35 85.41
CA PHE A 38 95.54 -157.05 85.34
C PHE A 38 95.53 -158.29 86.29
N ASP A 39 94.49 -158.42 87.13
CA ASP A 39 94.24 -159.40 88.20
C ASP A 39 94.30 -160.87 87.74
N ASP A 40 94.46 -161.76 88.71
CA ASP A 40 94.86 -163.14 88.50
C ASP A 40 93.77 -164.02 87.86
N LYS A 41 92.46 -163.74 88.00
CA LYS A 41 91.41 -164.77 87.87
C LYS A 41 90.70 -164.88 86.52
N ALA A 42 91.49 -165.12 85.47
CA ALA A 42 91.02 -165.49 84.13
C ALA A 42 91.09 -167.00 83.85
N SER A 43 90.14 -167.77 84.37
CA SER A 43 90.06 -169.21 84.11
C SER A 43 89.37 -169.53 82.78
N ILE A 44 90.11 -170.12 81.82
CA ILE A 44 89.53 -171.02 80.82
C ILE A 44 89.13 -172.31 81.57
N GLY A 45 87.94 -172.89 81.34
CA GLY A 45 87.40 -173.94 82.22
C GLY A 45 86.44 -174.96 81.59
N THR A 46 86.98 -175.89 80.78
CA THR A 46 86.63 -177.33 80.68
C THR A 46 85.16 -177.83 80.69
N GLY A 47 84.73 -178.57 79.65
CA GLY A 47 83.65 -179.58 79.81
C GLY A 47 82.93 -180.19 78.58
N LYS A 48 83.54 -181.16 77.86
CA LYS A 48 82.95 -182.18 76.91
C LYS A 48 82.25 -181.66 75.62
N THR A 49 82.25 -182.29 74.41
CA THR A 49 82.97 -183.39 73.66
C THR A 49 82.48 -183.33 72.17
N GLY A 50 83.05 -183.90 71.09
CA GLY A 50 84.25 -184.73 70.78
C GLY A 50 84.97 -184.21 69.51
N GLY A 51 85.50 -184.96 68.52
CA GLY A 51 85.63 -186.41 68.24
C GLY A 51 84.93 -186.82 66.90
N SER A 52 85.51 -187.56 65.93
CA SER A 52 86.86 -188.15 65.71
C SER A 52 87.17 -188.39 64.20
N LEU A 53 88.16 -189.23 63.83
CA LEU A 53 88.71 -189.47 62.45
C LEU A 53 88.95 -190.97 62.13
N SER A 54 88.86 -191.35 60.83
CA SER A 54 89.57 -192.45 60.13
C SER A 54 89.54 -193.90 60.67
N THR A 55 90.38 -194.77 60.06
CA THR A 55 90.64 -196.21 60.34
C THR A 55 89.75 -197.21 59.57
N LEU A 56 90.34 -198.37 59.24
CA LEU A 56 89.69 -199.62 58.79
C LEU A 56 89.02 -199.62 57.40
N ALA A 57 89.70 -199.12 56.35
CA ALA A 57 90.52 -199.93 55.41
C ALA A 57 89.77 -200.22 54.08
N ASN A 58 90.31 -199.98 52.88
CA ASN A 58 91.54 -200.46 52.22
C ASN A 58 91.52 -201.92 51.72
N ASN A 59 90.93 -202.89 52.43
CA ASN A 59 91.46 -204.27 52.41
C ASN A 59 90.61 -205.36 51.72
N LEU A 60 89.57 -205.05 50.93
CA LEU A 60 88.62 -206.07 50.41
C LEU A 60 88.33 -206.09 48.88
N LEU A 61 89.33 -205.76 48.06
CA LEU A 61 89.49 -206.21 46.66
C LEU A 61 88.49 -205.60 45.63
N ASP A 62 88.74 -205.46 44.33
CA ASP A 62 89.68 -206.09 43.37
C ASP A 62 89.30 -207.54 42.94
N GLY A 63 88.26 -208.12 43.52
CA GLY A 63 88.09 -209.59 43.57
C GLY A 63 86.92 -210.24 42.82
N ASN A 64 85.90 -209.48 42.37
CA ASN A 64 84.78 -209.98 41.54
C ASN A 64 84.09 -208.80 40.84
N LYS A 65 83.88 -208.82 39.52
CA LYS A 65 82.73 -209.42 38.80
C LYS A 65 81.36 -208.86 39.21
N ARG A 66 80.62 -208.37 38.20
CA ARG A 66 79.17 -208.55 37.91
C ARG A 66 78.14 -208.23 39.01
N SER A 67 77.03 -207.62 38.56
CA SER A 67 75.78 -207.31 39.30
C SER A 67 75.93 -206.31 40.46
N GLU A 68 74.82 -205.60 40.73
CA GLU A 68 74.60 -204.68 41.86
C GLU A 68 75.37 -203.33 41.82
N ASP A 69 74.69 -202.18 41.94
CA ASP A 69 73.73 -201.66 40.96
C ASP A 69 73.54 -200.14 41.12
N VAL A 70 73.66 -199.40 40.01
CA VAL A 70 72.72 -198.42 39.39
C VAL A 70 71.83 -197.49 40.25
N ALA A 71 71.39 -197.87 41.45
CA ALA A 71 70.34 -197.19 42.21
C ALA A 71 70.72 -195.80 42.76
N VAL A 72 71.99 -195.55 43.07
CA VAL A 72 72.41 -194.31 43.78
C VAL A 72 72.69 -193.14 42.84
N GLU A 73 73.27 -193.39 41.68
CA GLU A 73 73.64 -192.34 40.71
C GLU A 73 72.39 -191.68 40.11
N ILE A 74 71.37 -192.50 39.80
CA ILE A 74 70.03 -192.06 39.39
C ILE A 74 69.34 -191.23 40.50
N ALA A 75 69.64 -191.46 41.78
CA ALA A 75 69.02 -190.72 42.88
C ALA A 75 69.58 -189.29 43.01
N LEU A 76 70.91 -189.08 42.92
CA LEU A 76 71.49 -187.73 43.00
C LEU A 76 71.20 -186.88 41.76
N GLU A 77 71.26 -187.45 40.56
CA GLU A 77 71.10 -186.66 39.33
C GLU A 77 69.64 -186.16 39.14
N ASN A 78 68.65 -186.92 39.62
CA ASN A 78 67.28 -186.43 39.69
C ASN A 78 67.05 -185.40 40.82
N ALA A 79 67.79 -185.49 41.94
CA ALA A 79 67.68 -184.52 43.03
C ALA A 79 68.16 -183.12 42.62
N ASN A 80 69.34 -183.01 41.99
CA ASN A 80 69.87 -181.70 41.58
C ASN A 80 69.09 -181.10 40.39
N ARG A 81 68.61 -181.92 39.43
CA ARG A 81 67.72 -181.44 38.37
C ARG A 81 66.37 -180.94 38.90
N ALA A 82 65.89 -181.42 40.05
CA ALA A 82 64.71 -180.88 40.71
C ALA A 82 64.99 -179.55 41.43
N PHE A 83 66.21 -179.35 41.96
CA PHE A 83 66.61 -178.10 42.60
C PHE A 83 66.72 -176.94 41.59
N GLU A 84 67.48 -177.12 40.51
CA GLU A 84 67.71 -176.07 39.51
C GLU A 84 66.41 -175.61 38.83
N ALA A 85 65.47 -176.53 38.62
CA ALA A 85 64.16 -176.25 38.02
C ALA A 85 63.21 -175.43 38.93
N GLU A 86 63.41 -175.45 40.25
CA GLU A 86 62.68 -174.59 41.19
C GLU A 86 63.42 -173.27 41.50
N PHE A 87 64.74 -173.21 41.27
CA PHE A 87 65.50 -171.96 41.39
C PHE A 87 65.07 -170.94 40.32
N GLU A 88 65.13 -171.31 39.03
CA GLU A 88 64.84 -170.36 37.95
C GLU A 88 63.37 -169.92 37.85
N LYS A 89 62.42 -170.78 38.24
CA LYS A 89 61.01 -170.36 38.39
C LYS A 89 60.85 -169.18 39.36
N ARG A 90 61.70 -169.11 40.39
CA ARG A 90 61.63 -168.04 41.41
C ARG A 90 62.30 -166.76 40.94
N HIS A 91 63.35 -166.84 40.12
CA HIS A 91 63.97 -165.66 39.52
C HIS A 91 62.98 -164.95 38.58
N VAL A 92 62.44 -165.67 37.60
CA VAL A 92 61.48 -165.13 36.63
C VAL A 92 60.22 -164.56 37.30
N ALA A 93 59.78 -165.15 38.42
CA ALA A 93 58.65 -164.64 39.20
C ALA A 93 58.95 -163.31 39.95
N ILE A 94 60.21 -163.06 40.30
CA ILE A 94 60.64 -161.81 40.95
C ILE A 94 60.78 -160.69 39.90
N ASP A 95 61.41 -160.97 38.75
CA ASP A 95 61.62 -159.96 37.71
C ASP A 95 60.29 -159.42 37.16
N ASN A 96 59.32 -160.31 36.88
CA ASN A 96 57.96 -159.93 36.47
C ASN A 96 57.23 -159.08 37.51
N ALA A 97 57.51 -159.26 38.81
CA ALA A 97 56.90 -158.47 39.87
C ALA A 97 57.49 -157.06 39.98
N ILE A 98 58.78 -156.90 39.67
CA ILE A 98 59.46 -155.58 39.63
C ILE A 98 58.96 -154.76 38.43
N GLU A 99 58.86 -155.37 37.25
CA GLU A 99 58.46 -154.68 36.02
C GLU A 99 56.99 -154.18 36.08
N GLN A 100 56.08 -154.97 36.67
CA GLN A 100 54.71 -154.52 36.94
C GLN A 100 54.62 -153.35 37.95
N ALA A 101 55.57 -153.23 38.87
CA ALA A 101 55.59 -152.13 39.83
C ALA A 101 56.01 -150.81 39.17
N GLN A 102 57.01 -150.84 38.27
CA GLN A 102 57.46 -149.66 37.53
C GLN A 102 56.39 -149.14 36.57
N SER A 103 55.78 -150.02 35.77
CA SER A 103 54.75 -149.64 34.78
C SER A 103 53.55 -148.90 35.40
N ARG A 104 53.18 -149.20 36.65
CA ARG A 104 52.09 -148.49 37.36
C ARG A 104 52.49 -147.11 37.90
N GLY A 105 53.78 -146.83 38.07
CA GLY A 105 54.27 -145.54 38.54
C GLY A 105 54.16 -144.44 37.48
N GLU A 106 54.63 -144.72 36.27
CA GLU A 106 54.72 -143.72 35.19
C GLU A 106 53.32 -143.24 34.74
N VAL A 107 52.36 -144.16 34.59
CA VAL A 107 50.98 -143.85 34.17
C VAL A 107 50.25 -142.92 35.15
N TYR A 108 50.65 -142.88 36.42
CA TYR A 108 50.08 -141.96 37.41
C TYR A 108 50.66 -140.53 37.28
N ALA A 109 51.96 -140.41 36.96
CA ALA A 109 52.64 -139.12 36.84
C ALA A 109 52.12 -138.29 35.65
N ASP A 110 51.98 -138.89 34.47
CA ASP A 110 51.52 -138.17 33.27
C ASP A 110 50.08 -137.67 33.38
N ARG A 111 49.20 -138.44 34.02
CA ARG A 111 47.81 -138.01 34.28
C ARG A 111 47.74 -136.78 35.18
N LEU A 112 48.57 -136.73 36.22
CA LEU A 112 48.60 -135.59 37.13
C LEU A 112 49.08 -134.32 36.41
N LYS A 113 50.12 -134.45 35.58
CA LYS A 113 50.69 -133.34 34.79
C LYS A 113 49.68 -132.77 33.79
N ALA A 114 49.02 -133.63 33.01
CA ALA A 114 48.02 -133.23 32.02
C ALA A 114 46.82 -132.48 32.64
N SER A 115 46.45 -132.78 33.88
CA SER A 115 45.38 -132.07 34.60
C SER A 115 45.78 -130.63 34.92
N ILE A 116 47.01 -130.41 35.38
CA ILE A 116 47.53 -129.11 35.84
C ILE A 116 47.67 -128.12 34.68
N ASP A 117 48.21 -128.58 33.53
CA ASP A 117 48.39 -127.72 32.34
C ASP A 117 47.05 -127.23 31.76
N SER A 118 45.97 -128.03 31.91
CA SER A 118 44.62 -127.68 31.46
C SER A 118 43.99 -126.53 32.27
N GLU A 119 44.08 -126.60 33.60
CA GLU A 119 43.54 -125.56 34.50
C GLU A 119 44.30 -124.23 34.34
N LEU A 120 45.64 -124.30 34.27
CA LEU A 120 46.50 -123.12 34.07
C LEU A 120 46.22 -122.40 32.74
N SER A 121 45.89 -123.14 31.68
CA SER A 121 45.52 -122.55 30.38
C SER A 121 44.20 -121.75 30.48
N THR A 122 43.19 -122.33 31.12
CA THR A 122 41.85 -121.73 31.28
C THR A 122 41.91 -120.44 32.09
N ILE A 123 42.67 -120.42 33.21
CA ILE A 123 42.84 -119.24 34.07
C ILE A 123 43.50 -118.08 33.29
N HIS A 124 44.58 -118.35 32.54
CA HIS A 124 45.23 -117.33 31.70
C HIS A 124 44.31 -116.76 30.60
N GLN A 125 43.37 -117.56 30.10
CA GLN A 125 42.42 -117.12 29.08
C GLN A 125 41.35 -116.19 29.66
N GLN A 126 40.88 -116.46 30.89
CA GLN A 126 39.96 -115.58 31.62
C GLN A 126 40.60 -114.24 32.03
N MET A 127 41.82 -114.26 32.58
CA MET A 127 42.53 -113.04 32.98
C MET A 127 42.66 -112.03 31.83
N ARG A 128 43.13 -112.47 30.66
CA ARG A 128 43.33 -111.58 29.49
C ARG A 128 42.03 -110.92 29.02
N GLN A 129 40.90 -111.64 29.05
CA GLN A 129 39.60 -111.08 28.70
C GLN A 129 39.14 -110.01 29.71
N GLN A 130 39.44 -110.21 31.00
CA GLN A 130 39.07 -109.28 32.06
C GLN A 130 39.90 -107.98 32.04
N GLU A 131 41.21 -108.08 31.75
CA GLU A 131 42.09 -106.91 31.57
C GLU A 131 41.69 -106.07 30.35
N GLU A 132 41.41 -106.70 29.20
CA GLU A 132 40.91 -105.98 28.02
C GLU A 132 39.59 -105.25 28.29
N ALA A 133 38.66 -105.88 29.02
CA ALA A 133 37.39 -105.26 29.37
C ALA A 133 37.58 -104.03 30.27
N GLN A 134 38.46 -104.10 31.28
CA GLN A 134 38.80 -102.94 32.11
C GLN A 134 39.46 -101.83 31.28
N GLN A 135 40.44 -102.14 30.43
CA GLN A 135 41.11 -101.13 29.59
C GLN A 135 40.19 -100.43 28.58
N ARG A 136 39.15 -101.12 28.08
CA ARG A 136 38.11 -100.53 27.24
C ARG A 136 37.22 -99.58 28.06
N THR A 137 36.79 -100.02 29.25
CA THR A 137 35.94 -99.22 30.16
C THR A 137 36.64 -97.94 30.63
N THR A 138 37.93 -98.01 30.98
CA THR A 138 38.72 -96.84 31.39
C THR A 138 38.87 -95.81 30.26
N ARG A 139 39.07 -96.26 29.01
CA ARG A 139 39.11 -95.35 27.84
C ARG A 139 37.78 -94.66 27.57
N ASP A 140 36.67 -95.38 27.66
CA ASP A 140 35.33 -94.82 27.47
C ASP A 140 34.96 -93.80 28.56
N LEU A 141 35.35 -94.05 29.82
CA LEU A 141 35.21 -93.09 30.93
C LEU A 141 36.04 -91.82 30.71
N LEU A 142 37.32 -91.95 30.29
CA LEU A 142 38.18 -90.80 30.00
C LEU A 142 37.66 -89.96 28.82
N ALA A 143 37.16 -90.61 27.76
CA ALA A 143 36.54 -89.92 26.64
C ALA A 143 35.28 -89.13 27.07
N LYS A 144 34.41 -89.73 27.89
CA LYS A 144 33.20 -89.07 28.41
C LYS A 144 33.52 -87.93 29.38
N ALA A 145 34.56 -88.05 30.20
CA ALA A 145 35.06 -86.96 31.04
C ALA A 145 35.52 -85.77 30.18
N GLY A 146 36.32 -86.02 29.12
CA GLY A 146 36.78 -84.99 28.19
C GLY A 146 35.64 -84.26 27.46
N VAL A 147 34.61 -85.00 27.04
CA VAL A 147 33.40 -84.41 26.44
C VAL A 147 32.66 -83.51 27.43
N ASN A 148 32.50 -83.94 28.69
CA ASN A 148 31.87 -83.11 29.72
C ASN A 148 32.67 -81.83 30.04
N THR A 149 34.01 -81.90 30.11
CA THR A 149 34.84 -80.69 30.33
C THR A 149 34.77 -79.72 29.15
N ASN A 150 34.68 -80.24 27.91
CA ASN A 150 34.53 -79.41 26.72
C ASN A 150 33.16 -78.71 26.71
N LEU A 151 32.07 -79.46 26.97
CA LEU A 151 30.72 -78.90 27.05
C LEU A 151 30.57 -77.86 28.17
N ALA A 152 31.17 -78.09 29.34
CA ALA A 152 31.18 -77.11 30.43
C ALA A 152 31.94 -75.83 30.06
N THR A 153 33.06 -75.96 29.34
CA THR A 153 33.87 -74.82 28.86
C THR A 153 33.14 -74.03 27.79
N GLU A 154 32.49 -74.70 26.83
CA GLU A 154 31.71 -74.06 25.77
C GLU A 154 30.45 -73.37 26.33
N ALA A 155 29.78 -73.98 27.32
CA ALA A 155 28.66 -73.37 28.03
C ALA A 155 29.09 -72.11 28.80
N LYS A 156 30.25 -72.15 29.47
CA LYS A 156 30.84 -70.97 30.13
C LYS A 156 31.15 -69.85 29.13
N GLN A 157 31.84 -70.16 28.03
CA GLN A 157 32.14 -69.16 27.00
C GLN A 157 30.87 -68.52 26.39
N LYS A 158 29.81 -69.30 26.16
CA LYS A 158 28.54 -68.77 25.65
C LYS A 158 27.82 -67.91 26.70
N ALA A 159 27.92 -68.22 27.99
CA ALA A 159 27.41 -67.37 29.06
C ALA A 159 28.20 -66.04 29.16
N GLU A 160 29.53 -66.09 29.10
CA GLU A 160 30.40 -64.90 29.10
C GLU A 160 30.14 -64.02 27.87
N GLN A 161 29.99 -64.61 26.68
CA GLN A 161 29.60 -63.90 25.46
C GLN A 161 28.19 -63.27 25.56
N ALA A 162 27.22 -63.98 26.13
CA ALA A 162 25.87 -63.44 26.34
C ALA A 162 25.87 -62.27 27.33
N GLN A 163 26.66 -62.36 28.41
CA GLN A 163 26.84 -61.27 29.38
C GLN A 163 27.51 -60.06 28.72
N THR A 164 28.62 -60.25 27.99
CA THR A 164 29.30 -59.18 27.25
C THR A 164 28.36 -58.53 26.22
N GLY A 165 27.60 -59.33 25.47
CA GLY A 165 26.62 -58.85 24.49
C GLY A 165 25.49 -58.03 25.14
N ALA A 166 24.99 -58.45 26.29
CA ALA A 166 23.99 -57.71 27.06
C ALA A 166 24.55 -56.37 27.59
N THR A 167 25.76 -56.37 28.15
CA THR A 167 26.42 -55.14 28.63
C THR A 167 26.69 -54.15 27.49
N GLU A 168 27.19 -54.63 26.34
CA GLU A 168 27.43 -53.80 25.16
C GLU A 168 26.13 -53.26 24.54
N ALA A 169 25.05 -54.06 24.53
CA ALA A 169 23.73 -53.60 24.11
C ALA A 169 23.17 -52.51 25.05
N LEU A 170 23.33 -52.67 26.37
CA LEU A 170 22.93 -51.67 27.37
C LEU A 170 23.71 -50.36 27.18
N ARG A 171 25.03 -50.45 26.97
CA ARG A 171 25.91 -49.31 26.71
C ARG A 171 25.52 -48.57 25.43
N ARG A 172 25.17 -49.29 24.36
CA ARG A 172 24.68 -48.71 23.10
C ARG A 172 23.31 -48.04 23.26
N ALA A 173 22.41 -48.61 24.06
CA ALA A 173 21.11 -48.01 24.34
C ALA A 173 21.24 -46.69 25.13
N GLU A 174 22.11 -46.65 26.15
CA GLU A 174 22.35 -45.42 26.93
C GLU A 174 23.09 -44.36 26.09
N GLN A 175 24.05 -44.76 25.24
CA GLN A 175 24.68 -43.84 24.28
C GLN A 175 23.65 -43.25 23.30
N ALA A 176 22.82 -44.08 22.65
CA ALA A 176 21.81 -43.62 21.70
C ALA A 176 20.77 -42.68 22.35
N LYS A 177 20.46 -42.87 23.64
CA LYS A 177 19.64 -41.97 24.45
C LYS A 177 20.34 -40.62 24.71
N LEU A 178 21.63 -40.62 25.03
CA LEU A 178 22.42 -39.38 25.17
C LEU A 178 22.53 -38.63 23.84
N ASP A 179 22.83 -39.33 22.76
CA ASP A 179 22.90 -38.77 21.39
C ASP A 179 21.55 -38.15 20.98
N ALA A 180 20.43 -38.83 21.26
CA ALA A 180 19.09 -38.32 20.97
C ALA A 180 18.73 -37.08 21.82
N ILE A 181 19.15 -37.02 23.10
CA ILE A 181 18.98 -35.82 23.94
C ILE A 181 19.84 -34.66 23.40
N GLN A 182 21.08 -34.94 22.98
CA GLN A 182 21.98 -33.93 22.44
C GLN A 182 21.48 -33.38 21.09
N GLU A 183 20.95 -34.25 20.22
CA GLU A 183 20.33 -33.86 18.94
C GLU A 183 19.02 -33.10 19.14
N ALA A 184 18.16 -33.50 20.08
CA ALA A 184 16.95 -32.76 20.43
C ALA A 184 17.27 -31.34 20.95
N ASN A 185 18.31 -31.20 21.78
CA ASN A 185 18.81 -29.90 22.21
C ASN A 185 19.38 -29.09 21.03
N ARG A 186 20.15 -29.71 20.13
CA ARG A 186 20.70 -29.07 18.92
C ARG A 186 19.60 -28.56 18.00
N LEU A 187 18.56 -29.37 17.76
CA LEU A 187 17.38 -28.99 16.99
C LEU A 187 16.65 -27.82 17.65
N THR A 188 16.35 -27.91 18.95
CA THR A 188 15.68 -26.85 19.71
C THR A 188 16.43 -25.51 19.64
N VAL A 189 17.75 -25.52 19.80
CA VAL A 189 18.60 -24.33 19.68
C VAL A 189 18.64 -23.82 18.24
N THR A 190 18.68 -24.70 17.24
CA THR A 190 18.70 -24.33 15.82
C THR A 190 17.39 -23.70 15.38
N GLU A 191 16.24 -24.32 15.68
CA GLU A 191 14.91 -23.79 15.37
C GLU A 191 14.63 -22.48 16.10
N ARG A 192 15.03 -22.39 17.37
CA ARG A 192 14.94 -21.13 18.13
C ARG A 192 15.79 -20.03 17.51
N SER A 193 17.05 -20.30 17.18
CA SER A 193 17.96 -19.33 16.53
C SER A 193 17.44 -18.88 15.17
N GLN A 194 16.92 -19.79 14.35
CA GLN A 194 16.26 -19.44 13.08
C GLN A 194 15.00 -18.61 13.29
N THR A 195 14.24 -18.86 14.36
CA THR A 195 13.02 -18.11 14.70
C THR A 195 13.35 -16.71 15.21
N GLU A 196 14.33 -16.58 16.11
CA GLU A 196 14.85 -15.29 16.58
C GLU A 196 15.45 -14.48 15.41
N THR A 197 16.15 -15.12 14.48
CA THR A 197 16.65 -14.50 13.24
C THR A 197 15.51 -14.03 12.33
N LYS A 198 14.49 -14.85 12.09
CA LYS A 198 13.30 -14.47 11.30
C LYS A 198 12.55 -13.28 11.94
N ILE A 199 12.42 -13.27 13.28
CA ILE A 199 11.81 -12.16 14.03
C ILE A 199 12.67 -10.89 13.93
N ALA A 200 14.01 -11.00 14.04
CA ALA A 200 14.92 -9.87 13.89
C ALA A 200 14.85 -9.27 12.47
N THR A 201 14.85 -10.11 11.42
CA THR A 201 14.69 -9.67 10.03
C THR A 201 13.33 -9.02 9.79
N ALA A 202 12.23 -9.63 10.25
CA ALA A 202 10.88 -9.07 10.10
C ALA A 202 10.72 -7.73 10.85
N LYS A 203 11.28 -7.62 12.07
CA LYS A 203 11.33 -6.36 12.83
C LYS A 203 12.14 -5.29 12.10
N THR A 204 13.28 -5.64 11.52
CA THR A 204 14.12 -4.72 10.76
C THR A 204 13.43 -4.25 9.48
N GLN A 205 12.79 -5.16 8.73
CA GLN A 205 12.00 -4.82 7.54
C GLN A 205 10.80 -3.92 7.87
N ALA A 206 10.09 -4.20 8.97
CA ALA A 206 8.98 -3.36 9.43
C ALA A 206 9.43 -1.95 9.85
N ILE A 207 10.60 -1.82 10.51
CA ILE A 207 11.20 -0.52 10.85
C ILE A 207 11.61 0.23 9.57
N SER A 208 12.29 -0.43 8.63
CA SER A 208 12.72 0.19 7.37
C SER A 208 11.54 0.65 6.50
N GLU A 209 10.47 -0.14 6.40
CA GLU A 209 9.25 0.28 5.66
C GLU A 209 8.51 1.40 6.39
N ALA A 210 8.47 1.40 7.73
CA ALA A 210 7.91 2.51 8.50
C ALA A 210 8.72 3.81 8.28
N SER A 211 10.05 3.75 8.31
CA SER A 211 10.93 4.88 7.97
C SER A 211 10.70 5.36 6.53
N ARG A 212 10.64 4.45 5.56
CA ARG A 212 10.38 4.79 4.16
C ARG A 212 9.01 5.45 3.97
N LEU A 213 7.97 4.98 4.65
CA LEU A 213 6.64 5.60 4.63
C LEU A 213 6.64 6.98 5.29
N ILE A 214 7.39 7.17 6.37
CA ILE A 214 7.61 8.48 7.01
C ILE A 214 8.30 9.45 6.06
N ASP A 215 9.34 9.02 5.34
CA ASP A 215 10.07 9.90 4.42
C ASP A 215 9.30 10.19 3.12
N VAL A 216 8.49 9.23 2.64
CA VAL A 216 7.50 9.48 1.58
C VAL A 216 6.45 10.51 2.06
N ALA A 217 5.97 10.41 3.30
CA ALA A 217 5.03 11.39 3.86
C ALA A 217 5.66 12.79 4.02
N LYS A 218 6.90 12.90 4.51
CA LYS A 218 7.67 14.16 4.55
C LYS A 218 7.86 14.77 3.16
N SER A 219 8.16 13.94 2.17
CA SER A 219 8.37 14.36 0.78
C SER A 219 7.06 14.89 0.17
N LEU A 220 5.95 14.17 0.37
CA LEU A 220 4.61 14.62 -0.05
C LEU A 220 4.19 15.92 0.65
N LEU A 221 4.37 16.04 1.97
CA LEU A 221 4.10 17.30 2.68
C LEU A 221 4.99 18.44 2.16
N SER A 222 6.27 18.19 1.91
CA SER A 222 7.20 19.19 1.37
C SER A 222 6.79 19.66 -0.02
N GLY A 223 6.38 18.73 -0.90
CA GLY A 223 5.86 19.02 -2.23
C GLY A 223 4.53 19.78 -2.21
N GLN A 224 3.60 19.39 -1.33
CA GLN A 224 2.35 20.14 -1.10
C GLN A 224 2.62 21.54 -0.55
N LEU A 225 3.52 21.69 0.44
CA LEU A 225 3.88 22.97 1.03
C LEU A 225 4.59 23.88 0.02
N ALA A 226 5.48 23.35 -0.81
CA ALA A 226 6.10 24.09 -1.91
C ALA A 226 5.06 24.52 -2.96
N THR A 227 4.08 23.65 -3.26
CA THR A 227 2.98 23.97 -4.18
C THR A 227 2.10 25.09 -3.61
N VAL A 228 1.66 24.97 -2.35
CA VAL A 228 0.87 26.00 -1.66
C VAL A 228 1.65 27.32 -1.53
N SER A 229 2.93 27.28 -1.21
CA SER A 229 3.80 28.48 -1.16
C SER A 229 3.93 29.15 -2.53
N THR A 230 4.04 28.35 -3.60
CA THR A 230 4.06 28.85 -4.98
C THR A 230 2.71 29.46 -5.36
N SER A 231 1.59 28.76 -5.13
CA SER A 231 0.24 29.27 -5.40
C SER A 231 -0.10 30.51 -4.57
N LEU A 232 0.36 30.62 -3.32
CA LEU A 232 0.18 31.79 -2.47
C LEU A 232 1.02 32.98 -2.96
N SER A 233 2.26 32.72 -3.41
CA SER A 233 3.13 33.73 -4.02
C SER A 233 2.56 34.23 -5.35
N GLN A 234 2.02 33.32 -6.18
CA GLN A 234 1.33 33.65 -7.41
C GLN A 234 0.07 34.48 -7.11
N THR A 235 -0.80 34.00 -6.21
CA THR A 235 -2.01 34.73 -5.77
C THR A 235 -1.70 36.12 -5.23
N LYS A 236 -0.58 36.28 -4.50
CA LYS A 236 -0.10 37.58 -4.00
C LYS A 236 0.26 38.54 -5.14
N GLU A 237 0.96 38.07 -6.16
CA GLU A 237 1.31 38.88 -7.33
C GLU A 237 0.09 39.09 -8.26
N ASP A 238 -0.83 38.13 -8.35
CA ASP A 238 -2.10 38.27 -9.09
C ASP A 238 -3.03 39.30 -8.43
N ILE A 239 -3.12 39.31 -7.08
CA ILE A 239 -3.82 40.36 -6.31
C ILE A 239 -3.16 41.73 -6.54
N LYS A 240 -1.83 41.78 -6.67
CA LYS A 240 -1.04 42.98 -6.95
C LYS A 240 -1.11 43.42 -8.42
N LEU A 241 -1.53 42.55 -9.34
CA LEU A 241 -1.91 42.87 -10.72
C LEU A 241 -3.38 43.33 -10.82
N LEU A 242 -4.31 42.70 -10.10
CA LEU A 242 -5.72 43.11 -10.03
C LEU A 242 -5.86 44.47 -9.32
N VAL A 243 -5.15 44.62 -8.20
CA VAL A 243 -4.88 45.92 -7.55
C VAL A 243 -3.55 46.46 -8.09
N SER A 244 -3.38 46.47 -9.42
CA SER A 244 -2.27 47.16 -10.08
C SER A 244 -2.21 48.58 -9.55
N LYS A 245 -1.10 48.94 -8.88
CA LYS A 245 -0.89 50.33 -8.46
C LYS A 245 -1.05 51.29 -9.65
N GLN A 246 -0.60 50.89 -10.84
CA GLN A 246 -0.82 51.65 -12.09
C GLN A 246 -2.31 51.85 -12.46
N LEU A 247 -3.19 50.90 -12.15
CA LEU A 247 -4.63 51.04 -12.40
C LEU A 247 -5.30 51.92 -11.34
N VAL A 248 -4.89 51.77 -10.07
CA VAL A 248 -5.35 52.64 -8.97
C VAL A 248 -4.87 54.08 -9.19
N ASP A 249 -3.58 54.30 -9.40
CA ASP A 249 -2.97 55.61 -9.69
C ASP A 249 -3.57 56.24 -10.98
N SER A 250 -3.90 55.43 -12.00
CA SER A 250 -4.59 55.91 -13.21
C SER A 250 -6.04 56.31 -12.92
N LEU A 251 -6.76 55.54 -12.09
CA LEU A 251 -8.13 55.88 -11.69
C LEU A 251 -8.14 57.12 -10.78
N THR A 252 -7.24 57.20 -9.80
CA THR A 252 -7.01 58.38 -8.96
C THR A 252 -6.63 59.58 -9.82
N GLY A 253 -5.68 59.46 -10.74
CA GLY A 253 -5.29 60.53 -11.65
C GLY A 253 -6.43 61.00 -12.56
N ARG A 254 -7.29 60.08 -13.02
CA ARG A 254 -8.52 60.42 -13.76
C ARG A 254 -9.58 61.10 -12.87
N VAL A 255 -9.74 60.66 -11.62
CA VAL A 255 -10.66 61.29 -10.66
C VAL A 255 -10.16 62.69 -10.29
N THR A 256 -8.93 62.85 -9.82
CA THR A 256 -8.31 64.15 -9.51
C THR A 256 -8.28 65.07 -10.73
N GLY A 257 -8.05 64.54 -11.94
CA GLY A 257 -8.13 65.29 -13.19
C GLY A 257 -9.55 65.75 -13.53
N ALA A 258 -10.55 64.88 -13.38
CA ALA A 258 -11.96 65.23 -13.57
C ALA A 258 -12.44 66.24 -12.52
N GLU A 259 -12.12 66.02 -11.25
CA GLU A 259 -12.39 66.90 -10.11
C GLU A 259 -11.76 68.29 -10.32
N SER A 260 -10.51 68.34 -10.77
CA SER A 260 -9.84 69.60 -11.15
C SER A 260 -10.51 70.28 -12.34
N MET A 261 -10.92 69.55 -13.38
CA MET A 261 -11.66 70.12 -14.52
C MET A 261 -13.05 70.61 -14.12
N ILE A 262 -13.76 69.90 -13.26
CA ILE A 262 -15.08 70.28 -12.75
C ILE A 262 -14.95 71.52 -11.87
N GLN A 263 -13.93 71.60 -11.00
CA GLN A 263 -13.65 72.79 -10.21
C GLN A 263 -13.30 74.00 -11.10
N VAL A 264 -12.43 73.83 -12.11
CA VAL A 264 -12.12 74.89 -13.08
C VAL A 264 -13.34 75.32 -13.88
N GLN A 265 -14.23 74.40 -14.29
CA GLN A 265 -15.49 74.74 -14.96
C GLN A 265 -16.46 75.44 -14.02
N ALA A 266 -16.59 74.99 -12.77
CA ALA A 266 -17.41 75.64 -11.74
C ALA A 266 -16.90 77.06 -11.42
N ASP A 267 -15.58 77.27 -11.36
CA ASP A 267 -14.96 78.58 -11.16
C ASP A 267 -15.10 79.48 -12.40
N GLN A 268 -14.97 78.94 -13.62
CA GLN A 268 -15.24 79.67 -14.86
C GLN A 268 -16.71 80.07 -15.01
N ILE A 269 -17.64 79.18 -14.65
CA ILE A 269 -19.08 79.49 -14.57
C ILE A 269 -19.31 80.52 -13.46
N SER A 270 -18.69 80.37 -12.28
CA SER A 270 -18.75 81.34 -11.20
C SER A 270 -18.25 82.72 -11.65
N GLN A 271 -17.15 82.80 -12.39
CA GLN A 271 -16.62 84.05 -12.94
C GLN A 271 -17.54 84.66 -14.00
N ARG A 272 -18.09 83.87 -14.93
CA ARG A 272 -19.03 84.34 -15.96
C ARG A 272 -20.40 84.75 -15.40
N VAL A 273 -20.84 84.12 -14.30
CA VAL A 273 -22.06 84.47 -13.56
C VAL A 273 -21.80 85.61 -12.54
N LYS A 274 -20.54 85.84 -12.14
CA LYS A 274 -20.12 86.98 -11.30
C LYS A 274 -20.11 88.29 -12.09
N THR A 275 -21.32 88.81 -12.24
CA THR A 275 -21.67 90.21 -11.95
C THR A 275 -21.08 91.35 -12.76
N SER A 276 -19.93 91.22 -13.45
CA SER A 276 -19.35 92.29 -14.27
C SER A 276 -20.35 92.78 -15.32
N ASP A 277 -20.59 91.94 -16.32
CA ASP A 277 -21.28 92.35 -17.54
C ASP A 277 -22.78 92.49 -17.28
N PHE A 278 -23.32 91.69 -16.35
CA PHE A 278 -24.73 91.75 -15.95
C PHE A 278 -25.05 92.99 -15.10
N ASN A 279 -24.23 93.33 -14.10
CA ASN A 279 -24.47 94.55 -13.31
C ASN A 279 -24.21 95.79 -14.18
N GLN A 280 -23.21 95.75 -15.07
CA GLN A 280 -22.95 96.85 -16.01
C GLN A 280 -24.10 97.02 -17.03
N ALA A 281 -24.69 95.93 -17.53
CA ALA A 281 -25.89 95.98 -18.37
C ALA A 281 -27.09 96.56 -17.59
N LYS A 282 -27.31 96.11 -16.35
CA LYS A 282 -28.36 96.61 -15.46
C LYS A 282 -28.21 98.11 -15.17
N GLN A 283 -27.03 98.55 -14.73
CA GLN A 283 -26.74 99.98 -14.50
C GLN A 283 -26.92 100.83 -15.76
N ARG A 284 -26.56 100.32 -16.94
CA ARG A 284 -26.78 101.02 -18.23
C ARG A 284 -28.27 101.14 -18.57
N ILE A 285 -29.08 100.13 -18.25
CA ILE A 285 -30.54 100.15 -18.42
C ILE A 285 -31.17 101.14 -17.43
N GLU A 286 -30.85 101.07 -16.14
CA GLU A 286 -31.33 102.00 -15.10
C GLU A 286 -30.98 103.47 -15.44
N THR A 287 -29.76 103.70 -15.96
CA THR A 287 -29.33 105.03 -16.44
C THR A 287 -30.12 105.49 -17.67
N ALA A 288 -30.39 104.60 -18.63
CA ALA A 288 -31.18 104.91 -19.82
C ALA A 288 -32.65 105.17 -19.47
N GLU A 289 -33.24 104.40 -18.56
CA GLU A 289 -34.61 104.53 -18.08
C GLU A 289 -34.84 105.88 -17.39
N SER A 290 -33.92 106.30 -16.51
CA SER A 290 -33.93 107.64 -15.91
C SER A 290 -33.79 108.75 -16.98
N SER A 291 -32.88 108.58 -17.94
CA SER A 291 -32.63 109.57 -19.00
C SER A 291 -33.83 109.75 -19.94
N ILE A 292 -34.49 108.65 -20.33
CA ILE A 292 -35.69 108.64 -21.19
C ILE A 292 -36.88 109.24 -20.44
N THR A 293 -37.05 108.91 -19.15
CA THR A 293 -38.09 109.50 -18.29
C THR A 293 -37.93 111.03 -18.18
N GLN A 294 -36.70 111.51 -17.95
CA GLN A 294 -36.42 112.95 -17.91
C GLN A 294 -36.68 113.64 -19.26
N LEU A 295 -36.32 113.00 -20.37
CA LEU A 295 -36.59 113.51 -21.72
C LEU A 295 -38.09 113.58 -22.02
N GLY A 296 -38.87 112.56 -21.66
CA GLY A 296 -40.33 112.55 -21.79
C GLY A 296 -40.99 113.68 -20.99
N ASN A 297 -40.65 113.81 -19.71
CA ASN A 297 -41.13 114.90 -18.85
C ASN A 297 -40.79 116.29 -19.40
N ARG A 298 -39.60 116.45 -19.98
CA ARG A 298 -39.18 117.68 -20.63
C ARG A 298 -39.99 117.97 -21.89
N ILE A 299 -40.19 116.99 -22.78
CA ILE A 299 -41.01 117.13 -23.99
C ILE A 299 -42.45 117.54 -23.62
N THR A 300 -43.07 116.89 -22.64
CA THR A 300 -44.39 117.26 -22.13
C THR A 300 -44.44 118.70 -21.62
N THR A 301 -43.41 119.14 -20.90
CA THR A 301 -43.29 120.53 -20.42
C THR A 301 -43.16 121.53 -21.57
N GLU A 302 -42.33 121.24 -22.57
CA GLU A 302 -42.13 122.09 -23.75
C GLU A 302 -43.40 122.14 -24.63
N ILE A 303 -44.17 121.06 -24.73
CA ILE A 303 -45.52 121.05 -25.36
C ILE A 303 -46.45 122.03 -24.65
N SER A 304 -46.58 121.96 -23.31
CA SER A 304 -47.46 122.86 -22.55
C SER A 304 -47.07 124.33 -22.72
N GLN A 305 -45.77 124.63 -22.82
CA GLN A 305 -45.27 125.98 -23.09
C GLN A 305 -45.52 126.46 -24.53
N VAL A 306 -45.72 125.56 -25.50
CA VAL A 306 -46.11 125.92 -26.87
C VAL A 306 -47.61 126.12 -26.98
N ASP A 307 -48.42 125.26 -26.35
CA ASP A 307 -49.89 125.40 -26.35
C ASP A 307 -50.32 126.72 -25.68
N ALA A 308 -49.66 127.09 -24.57
CA ALA A 308 -49.87 128.38 -23.89
C ALA A 308 -49.40 129.62 -24.69
N LYS A 309 -48.70 129.45 -25.82
CA LYS A 309 -48.30 130.56 -26.73
C LYS A 309 -49.28 130.74 -27.90
N ILE A 310 -50.26 129.85 -28.05
CA ILE A 310 -51.32 130.00 -29.06
C ILE A 310 -52.31 131.07 -28.55
N PRO A 311 -52.56 132.17 -29.29
CA PRO A 311 -53.48 133.20 -28.82
C PRO A 311 -54.91 132.68 -28.63
N THR A 312 -55.43 132.76 -27.41
CA THR A 312 -56.80 132.38 -27.05
C THR A 312 -57.83 133.48 -27.30
N SER A 313 -57.37 134.70 -27.63
CA SER A 313 -58.19 135.79 -28.18
C SER A 313 -57.69 136.19 -29.57
N LEU A 314 -58.63 136.62 -30.42
CA LEU A 314 -58.37 137.09 -31.78
C LEU A 314 -58.27 138.62 -31.85
N ASP A 315 -58.66 139.34 -30.79
CA ASP A 315 -58.55 140.80 -30.72
C ASP A 315 -57.08 141.23 -30.80
N GLY A 316 -56.80 142.32 -31.50
CA GLY A 316 -55.44 142.78 -31.79
C GLY A 316 -54.65 141.93 -32.81
N LEU A 317 -55.15 140.78 -33.29
CA LEU A 317 -54.55 140.02 -34.39
C LEU A 317 -55.03 140.55 -35.76
N ASN A 318 -54.56 139.95 -36.85
CA ASN A 318 -54.89 140.39 -38.20
C ASN A 318 -56.12 139.64 -38.75
N LEU A 319 -57.12 140.39 -39.20
CA LEU A 319 -58.35 139.91 -39.83
C LEU A 319 -58.20 139.80 -41.36
N MET A 320 -57.18 140.43 -41.95
CA MET A 320 -56.81 140.21 -43.35
C MET A 320 -55.95 138.94 -43.46
N THR A 321 -56.07 138.18 -44.55
CA THR A 321 -55.32 136.91 -44.79
C THR A 321 -54.27 137.08 -45.88
N GLY A 322 -53.12 136.41 -45.79
CA GLY A 322 -52.07 136.47 -46.82
C GLY A 322 -51.44 137.86 -47.01
N THR A 323 -51.39 138.65 -45.93
CA THR A 323 -50.81 140.02 -45.94
C THR A 323 -49.28 140.04 -45.93
N ARG A 324 -48.65 138.89 -45.72
CA ARG A 324 -47.20 138.69 -45.81
C ARG A 324 -46.68 138.77 -47.23
N ASP A 325 -47.41 138.12 -48.15
CA ASP A 325 -46.97 137.77 -49.50
C ASP A 325 -47.98 138.22 -50.59
N TRP A 326 -49.09 138.84 -50.19
CA TRP A 326 -50.24 139.21 -51.03
C TRP A 326 -50.94 138.02 -51.68
N SER A 327 -50.77 136.82 -51.14
CA SER A 327 -51.48 135.62 -51.57
C SER A 327 -52.94 135.60 -51.08
N ASN A 328 -53.79 134.84 -51.77
CA ASN A 328 -55.21 134.71 -51.43
C ASN A 328 -55.43 133.51 -50.49
N ARG A 329 -55.44 133.76 -49.16
CA ARG A 329 -55.51 132.73 -48.10
C ARG A 329 -56.84 132.73 -47.34
N GLY A 330 -57.95 132.93 -48.05
CA GLY A 330 -59.32 132.85 -47.50
C GLY A 330 -60.13 134.11 -47.78
N ASN A 331 -59.64 135.28 -47.35
CA ASN A 331 -60.21 136.55 -47.74
C ASN A 331 -59.68 136.97 -49.12
N ALA A 332 -60.59 137.07 -50.08
CA ALA A 332 -60.25 137.48 -51.43
C ALA A 332 -59.68 138.91 -51.47
N TRP A 333 -58.53 139.06 -52.12
CA TRP A 333 -57.91 140.36 -52.42
C TRP A 333 -58.61 141.05 -53.59
N HIS A 334 -58.98 142.32 -53.40
CA HIS A 334 -59.02 143.28 -54.50
C HIS A 334 -57.64 143.94 -54.59
N ILE A 335 -56.92 143.60 -55.66
CA ILE A 335 -55.64 144.21 -55.98
C ILE A 335 -55.88 145.44 -56.84
N GLY A 336 -55.25 146.55 -56.45
CA GLY A 336 -55.27 147.80 -57.18
C GLY A 336 -54.62 147.70 -58.55
N ASN A 337 -55.24 148.34 -59.55
CA ASN A 337 -54.65 148.55 -60.86
C ASN A 337 -53.35 149.37 -60.74
N ASN A 338 -52.37 149.09 -61.59
CA ASN A 338 -51.06 149.77 -61.64
C ASN A 338 -50.19 149.64 -60.37
N TRP A 339 -50.41 148.60 -59.54
CA TRP A 339 -49.50 148.26 -58.43
C TRP A 339 -48.49 147.18 -58.84
N SER A 340 -47.20 147.47 -58.83
CA SER A 340 -46.13 146.48 -58.97
C SER A 340 -45.85 145.77 -57.64
N THR A 341 -45.24 144.59 -57.73
CA THR A 341 -44.53 143.95 -56.61
C THR A 341 -43.05 144.28 -56.75
N GLU A 342 -42.41 144.73 -55.67
CA GLU A 342 -40.99 145.09 -55.68
C GLU A 342 -40.12 143.89 -55.28
N THR A 343 -38.83 143.95 -55.58
CA THR A 343 -37.85 142.94 -55.13
C THR A 343 -37.38 143.16 -53.69
N GLU A 344 -37.59 144.36 -53.11
CA GLU A 344 -37.35 144.60 -51.69
C GLU A 344 -38.41 143.91 -50.81
N ASN A 345 -37.98 143.41 -49.65
CA ASN A 345 -38.87 142.89 -48.61
C ASN A 345 -38.63 143.68 -47.32
N PHE A 346 -39.70 144.13 -46.67
CA PHE A 346 -39.60 144.87 -45.42
C PHE A 346 -39.95 143.97 -44.23
N ARG A 347 -38.97 143.67 -43.36
CA ARG A 347 -39.14 142.77 -42.19
C ARG A 347 -39.70 141.37 -42.53
N GLY A 348 -39.42 140.87 -43.74
CA GLY A 348 -39.96 139.59 -44.24
C GLY A 348 -41.34 139.67 -44.88
N LEU A 349 -41.82 140.89 -45.16
CA LEU A 349 -43.09 141.19 -45.82
C LEU A 349 -42.82 141.66 -47.25
N VAL A 350 -43.58 141.15 -48.22
CA VAL A 350 -43.49 141.51 -49.63
C VAL A 350 -43.98 142.94 -49.83
N VAL A 351 -43.14 143.77 -50.45
CA VAL A 351 -43.44 145.16 -50.74
C VAL A 351 -44.16 145.28 -52.08
N ARG A 352 -45.17 146.15 -52.14
CA ARG A 352 -45.79 146.59 -53.39
C ARG A 352 -45.72 148.10 -53.51
N SER A 353 -45.67 148.61 -54.74
CA SER A 353 -45.66 150.05 -55.00
C SER A 353 -46.54 150.45 -56.17
N THR A 354 -46.85 151.74 -56.28
CA THR A 354 -47.48 152.33 -57.46
C THR A 354 -46.98 153.76 -57.72
N GLN A 355 -47.09 154.20 -58.98
CA GLN A 355 -46.94 155.59 -59.43
C GLN A 355 -48.28 156.20 -59.88
N ALA A 356 -49.35 155.38 -59.92
CA ALA A 356 -50.71 155.83 -60.14
C ALA A 356 -51.35 156.27 -58.82
N GLY A 357 -52.41 157.06 -58.90
CA GLY A 357 -53.27 157.35 -57.76
C GLY A 357 -54.62 156.61 -57.83
N PHE A 358 -55.37 156.75 -56.74
CA PHE A 358 -56.51 155.90 -56.40
C PHE A 358 -56.16 154.39 -56.45
N ASN A 359 -57.18 153.52 -56.53
CA ASN A 359 -57.02 152.06 -56.65
C ASN A 359 -56.26 151.41 -55.47
N GLY A 360 -56.53 151.80 -54.22
CA GLY A 360 -55.92 151.14 -53.06
C GLY A 360 -56.33 149.66 -52.92
N SER A 361 -55.35 148.77 -52.75
CA SER A 361 -55.57 147.33 -52.56
C SER A 361 -56.18 147.02 -51.19
N HIS A 362 -57.11 146.06 -51.12
CA HIS A 362 -57.89 145.73 -49.91
C HIS A 362 -58.50 144.33 -49.92
N GLN A 363 -59.08 143.95 -48.79
CA GLN A 363 -59.96 142.78 -48.62
C GLN A 363 -61.31 143.21 -48.07
N ASN A 364 -62.29 142.31 -48.13
CA ASN A 364 -63.61 142.47 -47.51
C ASN A 364 -63.56 142.03 -46.05
N ILE A 365 -63.65 142.96 -45.11
CA ILE A 365 -63.68 142.66 -43.67
C ILE A 365 -65.10 142.86 -43.14
N VAL A 366 -65.73 141.79 -42.65
CA VAL A 366 -67.05 141.84 -42.01
C VAL A 366 -66.90 142.30 -40.56
N VAL A 367 -67.76 143.22 -40.14
CA VAL A 367 -67.72 143.87 -38.81
C VAL A 367 -69.12 143.99 -38.21
N LYS A 368 -69.18 144.18 -36.89
CA LYS A 368 -70.40 144.34 -36.09
C LYS A 368 -70.53 145.75 -35.52
N ALA A 369 -71.77 146.21 -35.33
CA ALA A 369 -72.04 147.45 -34.61
C ALA A 369 -71.41 147.42 -33.21
N GLY A 370 -70.62 148.44 -32.88
CA GLY A 370 -69.84 148.52 -31.63
C GLY A 370 -68.39 148.01 -31.73
N ASP A 371 -67.98 147.40 -32.85
CA ASP A 371 -66.57 147.09 -33.07
C ASP A 371 -65.71 148.36 -33.18
N VAL A 372 -64.51 148.32 -32.60
CA VAL A 372 -63.46 149.31 -32.84
C VAL A 372 -62.37 148.65 -33.66
N ILE A 373 -62.13 149.16 -34.87
CA ILE A 373 -61.28 148.51 -35.86
C ILE A 373 -60.14 149.44 -36.23
N THR A 374 -58.90 148.95 -36.12
CA THR A 374 -57.71 149.66 -36.58
C THR A 374 -57.15 148.99 -37.85
N PHE A 375 -57.16 149.72 -38.96
CA PHE A 375 -56.36 149.40 -40.13
C PHE A 375 -54.96 150.00 -39.99
N SER A 376 -53.94 149.26 -40.41
CA SER A 376 -52.55 149.59 -40.15
C SER A 376 -51.66 148.99 -41.23
N PHE A 377 -50.61 149.71 -41.63
CA PHE A 377 -49.71 149.30 -42.72
C PHE A 377 -48.34 149.95 -42.54
N TYR A 378 -47.30 149.32 -43.06
CA TYR A 378 -46.03 150.03 -43.29
C TYR A 378 -46.09 150.74 -44.64
N ALA A 379 -45.57 151.95 -44.71
CA ALA A 379 -45.39 152.66 -45.97
C ALA A 379 -44.10 153.48 -46.01
N LYS A 380 -43.64 153.74 -47.24
CA LYS A 380 -42.69 154.79 -47.59
C LYS A 380 -43.04 155.38 -48.96
N ALA A 381 -42.39 156.46 -49.33
CA ALA A 381 -42.30 156.92 -50.71
C ALA A 381 -40.82 157.07 -51.12
N ASN A 382 -40.51 157.18 -52.42
CA ASN A 382 -39.14 157.52 -52.86
C ASN A 382 -38.79 158.99 -52.57
N GLN A 383 -39.79 159.86 -52.47
CA GLN A 383 -39.75 161.25 -52.00
C GLN A 383 -41.06 161.52 -51.23
N PRO A 384 -41.08 162.36 -50.18
CA PRO A 384 -42.25 162.54 -49.32
C PRO A 384 -43.54 162.91 -50.07
N LEU A 385 -44.66 162.26 -49.73
CA LEU A 385 -45.97 162.49 -50.33
C LEU A 385 -46.97 162.98 -49.27
N SER A 386 -47.59 164.14 -49.48
CA SER A 386 -48.49 164.78 -48.51
C SER A 386 -49.97 164.42 -48.65
N SER A 387 -50.34 163.65 -49.68
CA SER A 387 -51.74 163.40 -50.09
C SER A 387 -52.02 161.90 -50.27
N ILE A 388 -51.69 161.10 -49.28
CA ILE A 388 -52.07 159.68 -49.21
C ILE A 388 -53.40 159.57 -48.46
N LYS A 389 -54.44 159.05 -49.10
CA LYS A 389 -55.74 158.81 -48.48
C LYS A 389 -55.79 157.41 -47.85
N VAL A 390 -56.31 157.34 -46.62
CA VAL A 390 -56.63 156.08 -45.93
C VAL A 390 -58.14 156.02 -45.73
N SER A 391 -58.80 155.10 -46.43
CA SER A 391 -60.26 155.00 -46.48
C SER A 391 -60.76 153.65 -45.95
N ALA A 392 -61.84 153.66 -45.16
CA ALA A 392 -62.42 152.46 -44.55
C ALA A 392 -63.50 151.79 -45.42
N ILE A 393 -64.12 152.53 -46.33
CA ILE A 393 -65.26 152.10 -47.15
C ILE A 393 -64.95 152.28 -48.64
N TRP A 394 -65.24 151.26 -49.44
CA TRP A 394 -65.22 151.33 -50.89
C TRP A 394 -66.11 150.24 -51.51
N THR A 395 -67.27 150.64 -52.04
CA THR A 395 -68.26 149.72 -52.64
C THR A 395 -67.94 149.31 -54.08
N GLY A 396 -67.05 150.02 -54.77
CA GLY A 396 -66.70 149.78 -56.17
C GLY A 396 -65.62 148.71 -56.38
N SER A 397 -65.70 147.56 -55.70
CA SER A 397 -64.76 146.45 -55.88
C SER A 397 -65.44 145.08 -55.97
N SER A 398 -64.80 144.12 -56.61
CA SER A 398 -65.30 142.74 -56.76
C SER A 398 -65.39 141.96 -55.45
N VAL A 399 -64.67 142.40 -54.40
CA VAL A 399 -64.67 141.75 -53.09
C VAL A 399 -65.73 142.31 -52.14
N TYR A 400 -66.26 143.51 -52.41
CA TYR A 400 -67.33 144.15 -51.64
C TYR A 400 -68.53 143.20 -51.39
N ARG A 401 -69.16 143.33 -50.23
CA ARG A 401 -70.39 142.63 -49.84
C ARG A 401 -71.36 143.62 -49.20
N SER A 402 -72.64 143.51 -49.58
CA SER A 402 -73.73 144.31 -49.00
C SER A 402 -74.26 143.64 -47.72
N PRO A 403 -74.66 144.40 -46.68
CA PRO A 403 -74.57 145.86 -46.56
C PRO A 403 -73.15 146.35 -46.29
N VAL A 404 -72.86 147.59 -46.69
CA VAL A 404 -71.67 148.32 -46.23
C VAL A 404 -71.84 148.71 -44.76
N ALA A 405 -70.81 148.51 -43.94
CA ALA A 405 -70.83 148.96 -42.55
C ALA A 405 -70.67 150.48 -42.50
N ARG A 406 -71.46 151.15 -41.66
CA ARG A 406 -71.26 152.59 -41.36
C ARG A 406 -70.17 152.74 -40.30
N VAL A 407 -69.29 153.72 -40.47
CA VAL A 407 -68.30 154.14 -39.45
C VAL A 407 -68.53 155.59 -39.06
N ARG A 408 -67.99 155.99 -37.90
CA ARG A 408 -68.09 157.35 -37.38
C ARG A 408 -67.10 158.31 -38.06
N GLU A 409 -65.93 157.81 -38.41
CA GLU A 409 -64.80 158.58 -38.92
C GLU A 409 -64.81 158.68 -40.46
N SER A 410 -64.48 159.86 -41.00
CA SER A 410 -64.24 160.08 -42.44
C SER A 410 -62.87 159.54 -42.88
N ASP A 411 -62.61 159.50 -44.18
CA ASP A 411 -61.29 159.17 -44.73
C ASP A 411 -60.20 160.14 -44.26
N ASP A 412 -59.00 159.64 -43.94
CA ASP A 412 -57.86 160.48 -43.55
C ASP A 412 -57.00 160.83 -44.76
N ILE A 413 -56.44 162.04 -44.80
CA ILE A 413 -55.34 162.41 -45.69
C ILE A 413 -54.06 162.54 -44.85
N ILE A 414 -53.07 161.69 -45.12
CA ILE A 414 -51.82 161.59 -44.37
C ILE A 414 -50.59 161.92 -45.24
N SER A 415 -49.52 162.33 -44.57
CA SER A 415 -48.19 162.50 -45.17
C SER A 415 -47.32 161.27 -44.93
N VAL A 416 -46.70 160.74 -45.99
CA VAL A 416 -45.81 159.57 -45.96
C VAL A 416 -44.38 159.98 -46.28
N THR A 417 -43.42 159.50 -45.48
CA THR A 417 -41.99 159.86 -45.55
C THR A 417 -41.19 159.02 -46.54
N SER A 418 -39.94 159.43 -46.80
CA SER A 418 -38.93 158.61 -47.48
C SER A 418 -38.62 157.30 -46.75
N ASP A 419 -38.65 157.33 -45.42
CA ASP A 419 -38.38 156.16 -44.57
C ASP A 419 -39.62 155.30 -44.36
N TRP A 420 -39.42 153.99 -44.23
CA TRP A 420 -40.44 153.04 -43.82
C TRP A 420 -40.97 153.39 -42.42
N LYS A 421 -42.23 153.83 -42.35
CA LYS A 421 -42.95 154.07 -41.08
C LYS A 421 -44.24 153.27 -41.03
N ARG A 422 -44.73 153.06 -39.81
CA ARG A 422 -46.02 152.42 -39.51
C ARG A 422 -47.09 153.51 -39.47
N TYR A 423 -48.14 153.35 -40.26
CA TYR A 423 -49.30 154.24 -40.33
C TYR A 423 -50.56 153.44 -40.00
N TRP A 424 -51.55 154.10 -39.41
CA TRP A 424 -52.82 153.45 -39.05
C TRP A 424 -53.99 154.43 -39.07
N LYS A 425 -55.20 153.86 -39.18
CA LYS A 425 -56.49 154.53 -39.04
C LYS A 425 -57.39 153.66 -38.17
N THR A 426 -57.93 154.24 -37.10
CA THR A 426 -58.91 153.58 -36.23
C THR A 426 -60.31 154.12 -36.54
N VAL A 427 -61.31 153.23 -36.55
CA VAL A 427 -62.72 153.58 -36.78
C VAL A 427 -63.65 152.88 -35.80
N HIS A 428 -64.76 153.53 -35.45
CA HIS A 428 -65.84 152.99 -34.64
C HIS A 428 -67.01 152.58 -35.54
N VAL A 429 -67.34 151.29 -35.53
CA VAL A 429 -68.37 150.69 -36.38
C VAL A 429 -69.76 150.98 -35.81
N MET A 430 -70.60 151.64 -36.59
CA MET A 430 -71.94 152.10 -36.22
C MET A 430 -73.05 151.16 -36.73
N SER A 431 -72.76 150.25 -37.66
CA SER A 431 -73.69 149.22 -38.12
C SER A 431 -72.94 147.98 -38.58
N ASP A 432 -73.59 146.81 -38.47
CA ASP A 432 -73.15 145.59 -39.13
C ASP A 432 -72.94 145.81 -40.64
N GLY A 433 -71.97 145.10 -41.22
CA GLY A 433 -71.72 145.11 -42.66
C GLY A 433 -70.27 144.82 -43.01
N SER A 434 -69.86 145.21 -44.22
CA SER A 434 -68.50 145.07 -44.72
C SER A 434 -67.74 146.41 -44.78
N LEU A 435 -66.45 146.37 -44.45
CA LEU A 435 -65.46 147.43 -44.68
C LEU A 435 -64.39 146.98 -45.70
N GLN A 436 -63.78 147.96 -46.37
CA GLN A 436 -62.83 147.79 -47.47
C GLN A 436 -61.61 148.70 -47.26
N PHE A 437 -60.92 148.50 -46.14
CA PHE A 437 -59.77 149.30 -45.74
C PHE A 437 -58.66 149.29 -46.79
N ARG A 438 -58.31 150.48 -47.28
CA ARG A 438 -57.27 150.69 -48.30
C ARG A 438 -56.48 151.97 -48.06
N THR A 439 -55.32 152.05 -48.70
CA THR A 439 -54.48 153.25 -48.77
C THR A 439 -54.07 153.53 -50.23
N GLU A 440 -54.15 154.79 -50.65
CA GLU A 440 -53.95 155.21 -52.05
C GLU A 440 -53.51 156.68 -52.15
N TYR A 441 -52.87 157.11 -53.24
CA TYR A 441 -52.63 158.55 -53.48
C TYR A 441 -53.91 159.24 -53.94
N ASN A 442 -54.23 160.41 -53.38
CA ASN A 442 -55.54 161.06 -53.54
C ASN A 442 -55.67 161.96 -54.79
N ALA A 443 -55.20 161.46 -55.94
CA ALA A 443 -55.38 162.05 -57.27
C ALA A 443 -55.30 160.92 -58.32
N SER A 444 -55.26 161.25 -59.61
CA SER A 444 -55.12 160.26 -60.69
C SER A 444 -53.70 159.68 -60.82
N THR A 445 -52.65 160.47 -60.54
CA THR A 445 -51.24 160.11 -60.74
C THR A 445 -50.38 160.69 -59.62
N ILE A 446 -49.33 160.00 -59.20
CA ILE A 446 -48.37 160.54 -58.22
C ILE A 446 -47.39 161.51 -58.94
N PRO A 447 -47.18 162.74 -58.43
CA PRO A 447 -46.29 163.72 -59.06
C PRO A 447 -44.85 163.25 -59.24
N ASN A 448 -44.16 163.83 -60.23
CA ASN A 448 -42.71 163.73 -60.45
C ASN A 448 -42.19 162.28 -60.63
N GLY A 449 -43.05 161.34 -61.02
CA GLY A 449 -42.70 159.92 -61.15
C GLY A 449 -42.48 159.21 -59.81
N ASN A 450 -42.90 159.81 -58.69
CA ASN A 450 -42.70 159.23 -57.38
C ASN A 450 -43.51 157.94 -57.17
N LYS A 451 -42.94 157.01 -56.41
CA LYS A 451 -43.55 155.73 -56.02
C LYS A 451 -44.03 155.81 -54.56
N PHE A 452 -45.26 155.41 -54.32
CA PHE A 452 -45.80 155.06 -53.00
C PHE A 452 -45.61 153.56 -52.78
N TYR A 453 -45.01 153.15 -51.66
CA TYR A 453 -44.70 151.77 -51.30
C TYR A 453 -45.48 151.36 -50.04
N VAL A 454 -46.00 150.13 -50.01
CA VAL A 454 -46.78 149.59 -48.89
C VAL A 454 -46.43 148.13 -48.63
N ALA A 455 -46.40 147.73 -47.36
CA ALA A 455 -46.22 146.34 -46.92
C ALA A 455 -46.93 146.08 -45.58
N GLY A 456 -47.25 144.82 -45.27
CA GLY A 456 -47.78 144.43 -43.96
C GLY A 456 -49.08 145.12 -43.57
N LEU A 457 -50.05 145.10 -44.48
CA LEU A 457 -51.42 145.52 -44.19
C LEU A 457 -51.97 144.66 -43.05
N LYS A 458 -52.69 145.28 -42.13
CA LYS A 458 -53.39 144.59 -41.04
C LYS A 458 -54.64 145.36 -40.67
N VAL A 459 -55.76 144.66 -40.62
CA VAL A 459 -56.99 145.14 -39.98
C VAL A 459 -57.14 144.35 -38.69
N ALA A 460 -57.29 145.02 -37.55
CA ALA A 460 -57.40 144.39 -36.25
C ALA A 460 -58.60 144.96 -35.48
N LYS A 461 -59.32 144.12 -34.74
CA LYS A 461 -60.26 144.57 -33.72
C LYS A 461 -59.45 145.06 -32.51
N SER A 462 -59.29 146.37 -32.44
CA SER A 462 -58.41 147.09 -31.51
C SER A 462 -58.63 148.60 -31.67
N SER A 463 -58.51 149.34 -30.57
CA SER A 463 -58.47 150.82 -30.55
C SER A 463 -57.09 151.41 -30.89
N LEU A 464 -56.06 150.59 -31.03
CA LEU A 464 -54.66 150.97 -31.30
C LEU A 464 -54.00 150.02 -32.31
N ASP A 465 -52.96 150.47 -33.02
CA ASP A 465 -52.10 149.56 -33.78
C ASP A 465 -51.26 148.70 -32.82
N THR A 466 -51.35 147.38 -32.97
CA THR A 466 -50.59 146.38 -32.19
C THR A 466 -49.33 145.91 -32.93
N GLY A 467 -48.95 146.59 -34.01
CA GLY A 467 -47.90 146.15 -34.93
C GLY A 467 -48.38 145.00 -35.83
N TYR A 468 -47.52 144.58 -36.76
CA TYR A 468 -47.88 143.53 -37.72
C TYR A 468 -48.01 142.15 -37.06
N SER A 469 -48.99 141.38 -37.52
CA SER A 469 -49.13 139.94 -37.28
C SER A 469 -49.72 139.29 -38.54
N GLU A 470 -49.47 138.00 -38.74
CA GLU A 470 -50.23 137.20 -39.71
C GLU A 470 -51.68 137.04 -39.25
N ASN A 471 -52.55 136.51 -40.13
CA ASN A 471 -53.82 135.94 -39.69
C ASN A 471 -53.57 134.61 -38.99
N PRO A 472 -54.28 134.27 -37.90
CA PRO A 472 -54.27 132.92 -37.35
C PRO A 472 -54.51 131.81 -38.38
N SER A 473 -55.37 132.03 -39.40
CA SER A 473 -55.60 131.04 -40.46
C SER A 473 -54.40 130.82 -41.38
N ASP A 474 -53.55 131.84 -41.58
CA ASP A 474 -52.39 131.77 -42.47
C ASP A 474 -51.29 130.84 -41.92
N ILE A 475 -51.25 130.65 -40.60
CA ILE A 475 -50.24 129.88 -39.85
C ILE A 475 -50.79 128.64 -39.12
N ALA A 476 -52.12 128.48 -39.03
CA ALA A 476 -52.75 127.36 -38.31
C ALA A 476 -52.35 125.98 -38.86
N GLY A 477 -52.14 125.85 -40.17
CA GLY A 477 -51.70 124.59 -40.80
C GLY A 477 -50.30 124.17 -40.35
N GLU A 478 -49.33 125.09 -40.38
CA GLU A 478 -47.94 124.86 -39.94
C GLU A 478 -47.89 124.52 -38.44
N LEU A 479 -48.63 125.28 -37.63
CA LEU A 479 -48.73 125.06 -36.18
C LEU A 479 -49.38 123.70 -35.84
N THR A 480 -50.40 123.28 -36.60
CA THR A 480 -51.06 121.97 -36.42
C THR A 480 -50.15 120.81 -36.84
N ALA A 481 -49.41 120.96 -37.94
CA ALA A 481 -48.43 119.97 -38.37
C ALA A 481 -47.31 119.81 -37.32
N GLN A 482 -46.78 120.92 -36.80
CA GLN A 482 -45.75 120.91 -35.76
C GLN A 482 -46.27 120.29 -34.44
N ARG A 483 -47.50 120.63 -34.01
CA ARG A 483 -48.17 120.00 -32.86
C ARG A 483 -48.31 118.49 -33.05
N THR A 484 -48.71 118.05 -34.24
CA THR A 484 -48.89 116.63 -34.57
C THR A 484 -47.57 115.86 -34.48
N LEU A 485 -46.50 116.38 -35.08
CA LEU A 485 -45.17 115.76 -35.04
C LEU A 485 -44.62 115.66 -33.61
N ILE A 486 -44.79 116.71 -32.80
CA ILE A 486 -44.31 116.70 -31.40
C ILE A 486 -45.14 115.72 -30.55
N THR A 487 -46.47 115.67 -30.70
CA THR A 487 -47.31 114.68 -30.01
C THR A 487 -46.92 113.25 -30.38
N GLN A 488 -46.72 112.95 -31.67
CA GLN A 488 -46.25 111.63 -32.12
C GLN A 488 -44.88 111.28 -31.52
N THR A 489 -43.98 112.26 -31.42
CA THR A 489 -42.66 112.09 -30.79
C THR A 489 -42.80 111.77 -29.29
N ALA A 490 -43.67 112.48 -28.57
CA ALA A 490 -43.91 112.25 -27.14
C ALA A 490 -44.45 110.83 -26.87
N SER A 491 -45.49 110.41 -27.60
CA SER A 491 -46.02 109.04 -27.48
C SER A 491 -45.01 107.97 -27.90
N GLY A 492 -44.12 108.27 -28.86
CA GLY A 492 -43.01 107.39 -29.21
C GLY A 492 -42.00 107.21 -28.07
N VAL A 493 -41.63 108.30 -27.38
CA VAL A 493 -40.76 108.26 -26.19
C VAL A 493 -41.41 107.48 -25.04
N GLU A 494 -42.70 107.68 -24.80
CA GLU A 494 -43.48 106.94 -23.80
C GLU A 494 -43.50 105.42 -24.08
N GLN A 495 -43.77 105.01 -25.33
CA GLN A 495 -43.70 103.60 -25.73
C GLN A 495 -42.30 102.99 -25.58
N VAL A 496 -41.24 103.74 -25.87
CA VAL A 496 -39.86 103.30 -25.65
C VAL A 496 -39.57 103.14 -24.16
N SER A 497 -40.05 104.05 -23.31
CA SER A 497 -39.92 103.96 -21.85
C SER A 497 -40.57 102.69 -21.32
N THR A 498 -41.84 102.42 -21.67
CA THR A 498 -42.57 101.21 -21.23
C THR A 498 -41.84 99.93 -21.64
N ARG A 499 -41.39 99.84 -22.89
CA ARG A 499 -40.66 98.65 -23.40
C ARG A 499 -39.29 98.47 -22.75
N LEU A 500 -38.66 99.53 -22.26
CA LEU A 500 -37.41 99.46 -21.49
C LEU A 500 -37.66 98.92 -20.08
N THR A 501 -38.69 99.39 -19.40
CA THR A 501 -39.12 98.86 -18.09
C THR A 501 -39.50 97.37 -18.18
N GLU A 502 -40.24 96.96 -19.22
CA GLU A 502 -40.53 95.54 -19.51
C GLU A 502 -39.24 94.70 -19.70
N ALA A 503 -38.26 95.23 -20.44
CA ALA A 503 -36.98 94.56 -20.65
C ALA A 503 -36.19 94.41 -19.34
N SER A 504 -36.18 95.45 -18.49
CA SER A 504 -35.55 95.44 -17.16
C SER A 504 -36.15 94.37 -16.23
N GLY A 505 -37.48 94.26 -16.21
CA GLY A 505 -38.19 93.21 -15.47
C GLY A 505 -37.90 91.79 -15.97
N ARG A 506 -37.86 91.60 -17.31
CA ARG A 506 -37.49 90.31 -17.92
C ARG A 506 -36.05 89.90 -17.60
N ILE A 507 -35.10 90.84 -17.68
CA ILE A 507 -33.69 90.61 -17.36
C ILE A 507 -33.53 90.19 -15.89
N SER A 508 -34.20 90.87 -14.96
CA SER A 508 -34.21 90.52 -13.53
C SER A 508 -34.83 89.14 -13.25
N SER A 509 -35.85 88.76 -14.03
CA SER A 509 -36.49 87.44 -13.95
C SER A 509 -35.54 86.33 -14.43
N SER A 510 -34.85 86.55 -15.54
CA SER A 510 -33.83 85.61 -16.05
C SER A 510 -32.61 85.50 -15.13
N GLU A 511 -32.18 86.57 -14.45
CA GLU A 511 -31.13 86.51 -13.42
C GLU A 511 -31.49 85.50 -12.32
N THR A 512 -32.73 85.59 -11.83
CA THR A 512 -33.26 84.72 -10.77
C THR A 512 -33.28 83.26 -11.22
N GLN A 513 -33.79 82.99 -12.43
CA GLN A 513 -33.81 81.65 -13.03
C GLN A 513 -32.39 81.07 -13.23
N ILE A 514 -31.43 81.87 -13.68
CA ILE A 514 -30.04 81.45 -13.87
C ILE A 514 -29.37 81.11 -12.54
N ARG A 515 -29.55 81.96 -11.51
CA ARG A 515 -29.03 81.68 -10.15
C ARG A 515 -29.61 80.39 -9.58
N GLN A 516 -30.90 80.15 -9.79
CA GLN A 516 -31.58 78.94 -9.34
C GLN A 516 -31.10 77.69 -10.10
N LEU A 517 -30.94 77.77 -11.43
CA LEU A 517 -30.34 76.71 -12.26
C LEU A 517 -28.91 76.36 -11.84
N VAL A 518 -28.07 77.35 -11.50
CA VAL A 518 -26.71 77.11 -11.00
C VAL A 518 -26.75 76.33 -9.67
N SER A 519 -27.62 76.71 -8.74
CA SER A 519 -27.81 75.99 -7.47
C SER A 519 -28.33 74.56 -7.68
N ASP A 520 -29.27 74.38 -8.61
CA ASP A 520 -29.83 73.07 -8.99
C ASP A 520 -28.77 72.15 -9.62
N VAL A 521 -27.91 72.69 -10.50
CA VAL A 521 -26.81 71.93 -11.12
C VAL A 521 -25.77 71.55 -10.08
N SER A 522 -25.31 72.49 -9.24
CA SER A 522 -24.32 72.19 -8.19
C SER A 522 -24.82 71.10 -7.24
N SER A 523 -26.06 71.19 -6.76
CA SER A 523 -26.64 70.18 -5.85
C SER A 523 -26.88 68.83 -6.53
N LYS A 524 -27.40 68.80 -7.76
CA LYS A 524 -27.68 67.55 -8.47
C LYS A 524 -26.41 66.83 -8.93
N VAL A 525 -25.35 67.54 -9.31
CA VAL A 525 -24.04 66.93 -9.63
C VAL A 525 -23.48 66.25 -8.37
N SER A 526 -23.30 67.01 -7.28
CA SER A 526 -22.79 66.46 -6.02
C SER A 526 -23.58 65.25 -5.52
N GLN A 527 -24.92 65.29 -5.60
CA GLN A 527 -25.75 64.18 -5.14
C GLN A 527 -25.76 62.99 -6.10
N THR A 528 -25.68 63.20 -7.42
CA THR A 528 -25.71 62.11 -8.41
C THR A 528 -24.42 61.33 -8.40
N ASP A 529 -23.27 62.01 -8.45
CA ASP A 529 -21.97 61.35 -8.46
C ASP A 529 -21.68 60.66 -7.12
N PHE A 530 -22.07 61.27 -5.99
CA PHE A 530 -22.06 60.61 -4.69
C PHE A 530 -22.94 59.34 -4.68
N ASN A 531 -24.16 59.40 -5.23
CA ASN A 531 -25.07 58.25 -5.29
C ASN A 531 -24.57 57.14 -6.23
N ILE A 532 -23.86 57.47 -7.31
CA ILE A 532 -23.21 56.50 -8.19
C ILE A 532 -22.03 55.85 -7.46
N LEU A 533 -21.11 56.66 -6.94
CA LEU A 533 -19.92 56.19 -6.23
C LEU A 533 -20.30 55.32 -5.02
N LYS A 534 -21.27 55.76 -4.21
CA LYS A 534 -21.83 54.99 -3.10
C LYS A 534 -22.33 53.62 -3.56
N ARG A 535 -23.17 53.58 -4.62
CA ARG A 535 -23.74 52.32 -5.13
C ARG A 535 -22.68 51.37 -5.68
N THR A 536 -21.62 51.90 -6.31
CA THR A 536 -20.45 51.13 -6.73
C THR A 536 -19.67 50.58 -5.53
N VAL A 537 -19.44 51.40 -4.50
CA VAL A 537 -18.76 50.97 -3.27
C VAL A 537 -19.56 49.90 -2.52
N GLU A 538 -20.87 50.08 -2.35
CA GLU A 538 -21.77 49.08 -1.74
C GLU A 538 -21.78 47.76 -2.53
N GLY A 539 -21.79 47.83 -3.87
CA GLY A 539 -21.64 46.67 -4.75
C GLY A 539 -20.31 45.95 -4.58
N HIS A 540 -19.19 46.69 -4.61
CA HIS A 540 -17.84 46.13 -4.40
C HIS A 540 -17.70 45.51 -3.00
N THR A 541 -18.19 46.16 -1.95
CA THR A 541 -18.22 45.60 -0.58
C THR A 541 -18.97 44.27 -0.53
N THR A 542 -20.12 44.18 -1.21
CA THR A 542 -20.91 42.94 -1.29
C THR A 542 -20.13 41.83 -2.00
N SER A 543 -19.52 42.11 -3.16
CA SER A 543 -18.71 41.13 -3.89
C SER A 543 -17.45 40.70 -3.11
N ILE A 544 -16.83 41.60 -2.35
CA ILE A 544 -15.69 41.28 -1.48
C ILE A 544 -16.13 40.30 -0.37
N GLN A 545 -17.25 40.55 0.31
CA GLN A 545 -17.77 39.65 1.34
C GLN A 545 -18.14 38.26 0.78
N GLN A 546 -18.79 38.21 -0.39
CA GLN A 546 -19.11 36.96 -1.09
C GLN A 546 -17.84 36.20 -1.50
N THR A 547 -16.81 36.91 -1.98
CA THR A 547 -15.50 36.33 -2.32
C THR A 547 -14.80 35.79 -1.08
N GLN A 548 -14.82 36.52 0.04
CA GLN A 548 -14.24 36.11 1.31
C GLN A 548 -14.89 34.83 1.86
N GLN A 549 -16.23 34.73 1.83
CA GLN A 549 -16.93 33.49 2.20
C GLN A 549 -16.63 32.34 1.24
N SER A 550 -16.52 32.62 -0.06
CA SER A 550 -16.17 31.61 -1.07
C SER A 550 -14.75 31.07 -0.88
N ILE A 551 -13.80 31.93 -0.46
CA ILE A 551 -12.42 31.53 -0.12
C ILE A 551 -12.40 30.67 1.15
N LEU A 552 -13.11 31.07 2.22
CA LEU A 552 -13.25 30.27 3.45
C LEU A 552 -13.82 28.88 3.15
N LEU A 553 -14.99 28.81 2.51
CA LEU A 553 -15.64 27.55 2.16
C LEU A 553 -14.77 26.65 1.28
N LYS A 554 -13.98 27.23 0.36
CA LYS A 554 -13.10 26.45 -0.52
C LYS A 554 -11.81 25.99 0.16
N ALA A 555 -11.24 26.81 1.05
CA ALA A 555 -10.10 26.42 1.88
C ALA A 555 -10.48 25.29 2.84
N ASP A 556 -11.58 25.46 3.59
CA ASP A 556 -12.12 24.44 4.50
C ASP A 556 -12.43 23.15 3.73
N LYS A 557 -13.08 23.24 2.56
CA LYS A 557 -13.38 22.07 1.72
C LYS A 557 -12.11 21.35 1.26
N THR A 558 -11.10 22.06 0.74
CA THR A 558 -9.87 21.42 0.25
C THR A 558 -9.04 20.80 1.39
N VAL A 559 -8.99 21.43 2.56
CA VAL A 559 -8.36 20.83 3.76
C VAL A 559 -9.15 19.60 4.20
N LEU A 560 -10.47 19.67 4.26
CA LEU A 560 -11.34 18.56 4.67
C LEU A 560 -11.27 17.37 3.71
N GLU A 561 -11.28 17.60 2.39
CA GLU A 561 -11.15 16.54 1.38
C GLU A 561 -9.76 15.89 1.42
N GLY A 562 -8.70 16.68 1.63
CA GLY A 562 -7.33 16.18 1.84
C GLY A 562 -7.21 15.30 3.09
N VAL A 563 -7.68 15.80 4.24
CA VAL A 563 -7.69 15.06 5.51
C VAL A 563 -8.55 13.79 5.39
N LYS A 564 -9.74 13.86 4.78
CA LYS A 564 -10.60 12.69 4.57
C LYS A 564 -9.91 11.64 3.71
N THR A 565 -9.29 12.04 2.60
CA THR A 565 -8.56 11.10 1.72
C THR A 565 -7.40 10.44 2.45
N THR A 566 -6.67 11.17 3.30
CA THR A 566 -5.61 10.59 4.14
C THR A 566 -6.19 9.62 5.19
N ALA A 567 -7.31 9.96 5.84
CA ALA A 567 -7.97 9.12 6.83
C ALA A 567 -8.56 7.84 6.23
N ASP A 568 -9.23 7.92 5.07
CA ASP A 568 -9.78 6.76 4.34
C ASP A 568 -8.65 5.77 3.97
N ASN A 569 -7.52 6.28 3.46
CA ASN A 569 -6.34 5.46 3.13
C ASN A 569 -5.70 4.82 4.38
N ALA A 570 -5.60 5.55 5.49
CA ALA A 570 -5.10 5.02 6.75
C ALA A 570 -6.02 3.92 7.31
N LEU A 571 -7.33 4.11 7.27
CA LEU A 571 -8.34 3.13 7.68
C LEU A 571 -8.31 1.86 6.81
N ALA A 572 -8.21 2.01 5.49
CA ALA A 572 -8.07 0.88 4.57
C ALA A 572 -6.83 0.02 4.87
N LYS A 573 -5.68 0.66 5.12
CA LYS A 573 -4.44 -0.04 5.46
C LYS A 573 -4.45 -0.63 6.88
N ALA A 574 -5.11 0.03 7.84
CA ALA A 574 -5.37 -0.55 9.17
C ALA A 574 -6.22 -1.82 9.08
N ASN A 575 -7.27 -1.83 8.26
CA ASN A 575 -8.10 -3.02 8.02
C ASN A 575 -7.32 -4.15 7.33
N THR A 576 -6.40 -3.82 6.41
CA THR A 576 -5.49 -4.80 5.79
C THR A 576 -4.58 -5.43 6.84
N ASN A 577 -3.95 -4.61 7.69
CA ASN A 577 -3.07 -5.09 8.77
C ASN A 577 -3.85 -5.93 9.80
N ALA A 578 -5.07 -5.54 10.17
CA ALA A 578 -5.92 -6.31 11.08
C ALA A 578 -6.29 -7.69 10.51
N SER A 579 -6.55 -7.77 9.21
CA SER A 579 -6.78 -9.04 8.50
C SER A 579 -5.51 -9.91 8.49
N GLN A 580 -4.35 -9.34 8.17
CA GLN A 580 -3.06 -10.04 8.22
C GLN A 580 -2.71 -10.56 9.63
N ILE A 581 -2.94 -9.77 10.67
CA ILE A 581 -2.75 -10.18 12.07
C ILE A 581 -3.72 -11.31 12.44
N THR A 582 -4.96 -11.27 11.95
CA THR A 582 -5.95 -12.33 12.16
C THR A 582 -5.52 -13.64 11.48
N GLN A 583 -5.02 -13.57 10.25
CA GLN A 583 -4.46 -14.72 9.54
C GLN A 583 -3.23 -15.29 10.26
N ALA A 584 -2.24 -14.45 10.59
CA ALA A 584 -1.04 -14.89 11.31
C ALA A 584 -1.36 -15.52 12.68
N LYS A 585 -2.41 -15.04 13.37
CA LYS A 585 -2.92 -15.65 14.61
C LYS A 585 -3.57 -17.02 14.37
N ALA A 586 -4.24 -17.22 13.24
CA ALA A 586 -4.76 -18.53 12.85
C ALA A 586 -3.61 -19.49 12.46
N ASP A 587 -2.63 -19.03 11.69
CA ASP A 587 -1.47 -19.81 11.26
C ASP A 587 -0.62 -20.25 12.46
N LEU A 588 -0.34 -19.34 13.40
CA LEU A 588 0.34 -19.65 14.66
C LEU A 588 -0.45 -20.63 15.53
N ARG A 589 -1.79 -20.56 15.51
CA ARG A 589 -2.62 -21.56 16.19
C ARG A 589 -2.50 -22.93 15.53
N ILE A 590 -2.59 -23.01 14.20
CA ILE A 590 -2.44 -24.26 13.45
C ILE A 590 -1.05 -24.87 13.72
N ALA A 591 0.00 -24.06 13.74
CA ALA A 591 1.35 -24.50 14.09
C ALA A 591 1.45 -25.00 15.55
N ASN A 592 0.88 -24.27 16.52
CA ASN A 592 0.84 -24.68 17.92
C ASN A 592 0.06 -25.99 18.13
N ASP A 593 -1.09 -26.12 17.48
CA ASP A 593 -1.96 -27.29 17.59
C ASP A 593 -1.28 -28.52 16.92
N ALA A 594 -0.55 -28.32 15.80
CA ALA A 594 0.27 -29.35 15.16
C ALA A 594 1.51 -29.76 15.99
N ILE A 595 2.18 -28.81 16.66
CA ILE A 595 3.25 -29.10 17.63
C ILE A 595 2.67 -29.90 18.80
N SER A 596 1.52 -29.50 19.33
CA SER A 596 0.83 -30.20 20.44
C SER A 596 0.42 -31.63 20.07
N GLN A 597 0.09 -31.88 18.80
CA GLN A 597 -0.17 -33.23 18.28
C GLN A 597 1.12 -34.05 18.04
N LYS A 598 2.20 -33.44 17.55
CA LYS A 598 3.50 -34.13 17.39
C LYS A 598 4.19 -34.43 18.73
N VAL A 599 3.92 -33.62 19.77
CA VAL A 599 4.35 -33.86 21.16
C VAL A 599 3.18 -34.41 21.97
N ALA A 600 2.33 -35.25 21.36
CA ALA A 600 1.22 -35.90 22.04
C ALA A 600 1.74 -36.76 23.20
N LYS A 601 1.38 -36.35 24.43
CA LYS A 601 1.76 -37.01 25.68
C LYS A 601 1.46 -38.51 25.69
N THR A 602 0.47 -38.94 24.90
CA THR A 602 0.09 -40.34 24.65
C THR A 602 1.24 -41.19 24.12
N ASP A 603 2.00 -40.71 23.13
CA ASP A 603 3.04 -41.52 22.49
C ASP A 603 4.28 -41.63 23.39
N PHE A 604 4.65 -40.54 24.06
CA PHE A 604 5.71 -40.56 25.07
C PHE A 604 5.33 -41.49 26.24
N ASN A 605 4.12 -41.37 26.79
CA ASN A 605 3.63 -42.27 27.84
C ASN A 605 3.59 -43.74 27.39
N SER A 606 3.18 -44.01 26.15
CA SER A 606 3.14 -45.36 25.57
C SER A 606 4.54 -45.96 25.42
N LEU A 607 5.51 -45.17 24.95
CA LEU A 607 6.91 -45.58 24.88
C LEU A 607 7.49 -45.81 26.28
N THR A 608 7.27 -44.90 27.23
CA THR A 608 7.72 -45.04 28.63
C THR A 608 7.13 -46.30 29.28
N GLY A 609 5.83 -46.55 29.12
CA GLY A 609 5.15 -47.74 29.64
C GLY A 609 5.66 -49.05 29.01
N ARG A 610 5.94 -49.06 27.71
CA ARG A 610 6.57 -50.20 27.02
C ARG A 610 7.99 -50.46 27.49
N VAL A 611 8.81 -49.41 27.68
CA VAL A 611 10.18 -49.53 28.18
C VAL A 611 10.20 -50.03 29.63
N ALA A 612 9.36 -49.48 30.52
CA ALA A 612 9.24 -49.95 31.89
C ALA A 612 8.75 -51.42 31.99
N SER A 613 7.82 -51.82 31.11
CA SER A 613 7.36 -53.22 31.02
C SER A 613 8.46 -54.17 30.54
N ALA A 614 9.24 -53.74 29.54
CA ALA A 614 10.39 -54.50 29.05
C ALA A 614 11.49 -54.62 30.12
N GLU A 615 11.85 -53.53 30.82
CA GLU A 615 12.82 -53.55 31.91
C GLU A 615 12.36 -54.48 33.05
N THR A 616 11.09 -54.40 33.45
CA THR A 616 10.50 -55.29 34.47
C THR A 616 10.59 -56.76 34.05
N THR A 617 10.32 -57.05 32.77
CA THR A 617 10.40 -58.41 32.21
C THR A 617 11.86 -58.92 32.21
N ILE A 618 12.80 -58.09 31.76
CA ILE A 618 14.24 -58.41 31.72
C ILE A 618 14.79 -58.65 33.13
N ARG A 619 14.46 -57.79 34.11
CA ARG A 619 14.85 -57.97 35.53
C ARG A 619 14.26 -59.26 36.11
N THR A 620 13.01 -59.57 35.81
CA THR A 620 12.35 -60.81 36.27
C THR A 620 13.02 -62.05 35.68
N GLN A 621 13.32 -62.03 34.38
CA GLN A 621 14.00 -63.13 33.68
C GLN A 621 15.46 -63.30 34.14
N ALA A 622 16.17 -62.20 34.42
CA ALA A 622 17.52 -62.26 35.00
C ALA A 622 17.50 -62.94 36.38
N GLY A 623 16.61 -62.54 37.29
CA GLY A 623 16.46 -63.19 38.60
C GLY A 623 16.04 -64.67 38.51
N GLN A 624 15.25 -65.06 37.50
CA GLN A 624 14.92 -66.46 37.23
C GLN A 624 16.10 -67.28 36.66
N ILE A 625 17.06 -66.63 36.00
CA ILE A 625 18.31 -67.25 35.54
C ILE A 625 19.26 -67.46 36.73
N GLU A 626 19.37 -66.48 37.63
CA GLU A 626 20.16 -66.57 38.87
C GLU A 626 19.66 -67.66 39.83
N GLN A 627 18.38 -68.05 39.76
CA GLN A 627 17.79 -69.13 40.56
C GLN A 627 18.04 -70.55 40.01
N ARG A 628 18.76 -70.72 38.90
CA ARG A 628 19.11 -72.06 38.39
C ARG A 628 20.27 -72.67 39.15
N LEU A 629 20.09 -73.92 39.60
CA LEU A 629 21.10 -74.68 40.35
C LEU A 629 22.44 -74.75 39.58
N THR A 630 23.53 -74.39 40.26
CA THR A 630 24.89 -74.56 39.74
C THR A 630 25.27 -76.04 39.70
N SER A 631 26.27 -76.41 38.89
CA SER A 631 26.74 -77.81 38.78
C SER A 631 27.09 -78.40 40.14
N THR A 632 27.78 -77.64 41.00
CA THR A 632 28.16 -78.03 42.36
C THR A 632 26.95 -78.32 43.26
N GLN A 633 25.84 -77.61 43.09
CA GLN A 633 24.58 -77.89 43.82
C GLN A 633 23.91 -79.17 43.30
N VAL A 634 23.97 -79.43 42.00
CA VAL A 634 23.45 -80.68 41.40
C VAL A 634 24.28 -81.89 41.84
N GLU A 635 25.61 -81.80 41.81
CA GLU A 635 26.51 -82.86 42.27
C GLU A 635 26.35 -83.14 43.76
N SER A 636 26.19 -82.09 44.59
CA SER A 636 25.88 -82.25 46.02
C SER A 636 24.54 -82.95 46.25
N ALA A 637 23.51 -82.67 45.44
CA ALA A 637 22.20 -83.32 45.53
C ALA A 637 22.20 -84.80 45.08
N ILE A 638 23.13 -85.20 44.22
CA ILE A 638 23.35 -86.60 43.81
C ILE A 638 24.13 -87.36 44.90
N ASN A 639 25.26 -86.80 45.33
CA ASN A 639 26.16 -87.42 46.30
C ASN A 639 25.51 -87.60 47.68
N SER A 640 24.73 -86.62 48.14
CA SER A 640 24.00 -86.69 49.42
C SER A 640 22.89 -87.76 49.46
N LYS A 641 22.56 -88.39 48.33
CA LYS A 641 21.62 -89.52 48.25
C LYS A 641 22.30 -90.88 48.05
N GLY A 642 23.64 -90.94 48.18
CA GLY A 642 24.40 -92.19 48.28
C GLY A 642 24.63 -92.95 46.97
N TYR A 643 24.32 -92.35 45.81
CA TYR A 643 24.53 -92.97 44.50
C TYR A 643 25.98 -92.81 44.04
N GLN A 644 26.81 -93.84 44.23
CA GLN A 644 28.25 -93.79 43.95
C GLN A 644 28.65 -94.37 42.58
N THR A 645 27.74 -95.05 41.88
CA THR A 645 27.98 -95.63 40.55
C THR A 645 26.80 -95.42 39.62
N LYS A 646 27.07 -95.33 38.30
CA LYS A 646 26.00 -95.22 37.28
C LYS A 646 25.00 -96.39 37.35
N SER A 647 25.45 -97.61 37.67
CA SER A 647 24.57 -98.77 37.84
C SER A 647 23.52 -98.55 38.95
N GLN A 648 23.91 -97.99 40.10
CA GLN A 648 22.97 -97.68 41.18
C GLN A 648 21.97 -96.58 40.80
N VAL A 649 22.38 -95.59 39.99
CA VAL A 649 21.48 -94.55 39.45
C VAL A 649 20.49 -95.17 38.48
N ASP A 650 20.97 -95.96 37.51
CA ASP A 650 20.15 -96.61 36.49
C ASP A 650 19.14 -97.58 37.12
N SER A 651 19.54 -98.43 38.08
CA SER A 651 18.62 -99.30 38.81
C SER A 651 17.56 -98.52 39.60
N ASN A 652 17.86 -97.31 40.11
CA ASN A 652 16.87 -96.49 40.81
C ASN A 652 15.89 -95.79 39.84
N ILE A 653 16.33 -95.49 38.61
CA ILE A 653 15.49 -94.94 37.55
C ILE A 653 14.53 -96.03 37.03
N THR A 654 15.05 -97.20 36.67
CA THR A 654 14.23 -98.35 36.22
C THR A 654 13.30 -98.84 37.33
N GLY A 655 13.77 -98.89 38.57
CA GLY A 655 12.96 -99.25 39.74
C GLY A 655 11.84 -98.25 40.10
N ARG A 656 11.82 -97.06 39.49
CA ARG A 656 10.71 -96.10 39.56
C ARG A 656 9.83 -96.07 38.30
N GLY A 657 10.02 -97.02 37.39
CA GLY A 657 9.22 -97.15 36.15
C GLY A 657 9.67 -96.28 34.98
N TYR A 658 10.83 -95.63 35.06
CA TYR A 658 11.39 -94.84 33.95
C TYR A 658 12.41 -95.65 33.14
N LEU A 659 12.32 -95.60 31.82
CA LEU A 659 13.17 -96.40 30.92
C LEU A 659 14.57 -95.78 30.78
N THR A 660 15.60 -96.61 30.85
CA THR A 660 17.00 -96.25 30.60
C THR A 660 17.41 -96.53 29.15
N SER A 661 18.40 -95.80 28.62
CA SER A 661 18.76 -95.82 27.19
C SER A 661 19.12 -97.21 26.62
N SER A 662 19.55 -98.14 27.47
CA SER A 662 19.91 -99.52 27.12
C SER A 662 18.72 -100.47 26.87
N SER A 663 17.47 -100.07 27.16
CA SER A 663 16.28 -100.90 26.94
C SER A 663 15.41 -100.45 25.76
N LEU A 664 15.93 -99.62 24.84
CA LEU A 664 15.18 -99.01 23.74
C LEU A 664 15.32 -99.76 22.39
N GLN A 665 14.98 -101.04 22.40
CA GLN A 665 14.64 -101.86 21.22
C GLN A 665 13.53 -102.82 21.68
N PRO A 666 12.21 -102.62 21.38
CA PRO A 666 11.70 -102.18 20.07
C PRO A 666 10.50 -101.19 20.11
N TYR A 667 10.32 -100.36 21.15
CA TYR A 667 9.09 -99.54 21.33
C TYR A 667 9.18 -98.07 20.88
N ALA A 668 9.27 -97.84 19.57
CA ALA A 668 9.01 -96.53 18.95
C ALA A 668 8.52 -96.68 17.50
N THR A 669 7.23 -96.97 17.31
CA THR A 669 6.63 -97.04 15.96
C THR A 669 6.54 -95.66 15.31
N THR A 670 6.89 -95.59 14.02
CA THR A 670 7.21 -94.35 13.29
C THR A 670 6.03 -93.36 13.14
N THR A 671 4.80 -93.82 13.34
CA THR A 671 3.56 -93.09 13.03
C THR A 671 3.37 -91.82 13.86
N SER A 672 3.74 -91.83 15.15
CA SER A 672 3.56 -90.67 16.04
C SER A 672 4.48 -89.51 15.68
N VAL A 673 5.71 -89.81 15.25
CA VAL A 673 6.68 -88.80 14.78
C VAL A 673 6.25 -88.24 13.43
N GLN A 674 5.77 -89.09 12.51
CA GLN A 674 5.24 -88.65 11.22
C GLN A 674 4.06 -87.68 11.39
N ASN A 675 3.13 -87.96 12.30
CA ASN A 675 2.01 -87.06 12.58
C ASN A 675 2.48 -85.71 13.14
N LEU A 676 3.38 -85.68 14.13
CA LEU A 676 3.86 -84.42 14.71
C LEU A 676 4.64 -83.58 13.69
N VAL A 677 5.53 -84.20 12.90
CA VAL A 677 6.28 -83.52 11.83
C VAL A 677 5.32 -82.99 10.76
N ARG A 678 4.29 -83.75 10.38
CA ARG A 678 3.26 -83.31 9.42
C ARG A 678 2.47 -82.13 9.96
N THR A 679 1.96 -82.17 11.20
CA THR A 679 1.25 -81.02 11.80
C THR A 679 2.14 -79.77 11.90
N THR A 680 3.43 -79.93 12.21
CA THR A 680 4.39 -78.81 12.21
C THR A 680 4.61 -78.26 10.79
N SER A 681 4.82 -79.13 9.80
CA SER A 681 4.99 -78.76 8.38
C SER A 681 3.75 -78.04 7.84
N ASP A 682 2.55 -78.60 8.08
CA ASP A 682 1.27 -78.01 7.67
C ASP A 682 1.07 -76.63 8.31
N SER A 683 1.53 -76.41 9.55
CA SER A 683 1.49 -75.09 10.21
C SER A 683 2.45 -74.08 9.58
N PHE A 684 3.61 -74.51 9.07
CA PHE A 684 4.51 -73.64 8.32
C PHE A 684 3.95 -73.33 6.94
N THR A 685 3.41 -74.32 6.21
CA THR A 685 2.70 -74.11 4.94
C THR A 685 1.53 -73.13 5.12
N GLN A 686 0.70 -73.29 6.16
CA GLN A 686 -0.38 -72.34 6.45
C GLN A 686 0.15 -70.93 6.76
N ARG A 687 1.22 -70.78 7.55
CA ARG A 687 1.78 -69.45 7.86
C ARG A 687 2.47 -68.81 6.66
N ILE A 688 3.06 -69.60 5.76
CA ILE A 688 3.62 -69.12 4.49
C ILE A 688 2.48 -68.66 3.58
N SER A 689 1.46 -69.48 3.32
CA SER A 689 0.33 -69.06 2.47
C SER A 689 -0.53 -67.94 3.08
N GLN A 690 -0.61 -67.81 4.41
CA GLN A 690 -1.19 -66.64 5.09
C GLN A 690 -0.32 -65.37 5.01
N THR A 691 0.97 -65.52 4.71
CA THR A 691 1.89 -64.39 4.44
C THR A 691 1.85 -64.03 2.96
N GLU A 692 1.88 -65.01 2.05
CA GLU A 692 1.74 -64.83 0.60
C GLU A 692 0.40 -64.18 0.24
N SER A 693 -0.72 -64.61 0.83
CA SER A 693 -2.03 -63.97 0.67
C SER A 693 -2.17 -62.59 1.36
N ARG A 694 -1.14 -62.16 2.12
CA ARG A 694 -1.01 -60.81 2.67
C ARG A 694 -0.02 -59.93 1.91
N ILE A 695 0.75 -60.49 0.98
CA ILE A 695 1.48 -59.72 -0.04
C ILE A 695 0.47 -59.34 -1.12
N PRO A 696 0.28 -58.05 -1.47
CA PRO A 696 -0.68 -57.65 -2.49
C PRO A 696 -0.32 -58.23 -3.86
N THR A 697 -1.14 -59.17 -4.34
CA THR A 697 -0.99 -59.77 -5.70
C THR A 697 -1.51 -58.86 -6.81
N SER A 698 -2.18 -57.75 -6.48
CA SER A 698 -2.54 -56.71 -7.46
C SER A 698 -1.44 -55.63 -7.57
N VAL A 699 -1.18 -55.16 -8.78
CA VAL A 699 -0.14 -54.16 -9.09
C VAL A 699 -0.46 -52.74 -8.61
N SER A 700 -1.61 -52.53 -7.93
CA SER A 700 -2.30 -51.23 -7.80
C SER A 700 -1.52 -50.09 -7.12
N HIS A 701 -0.37 -50.35 -6.51
CA HIS A 701 0.49 -49.35 -5.85
C HIS A 701 1.97 -49.45 -6.26
N ARG A 702 2.33 -50.13 -7.36
CA ARG A 702 3.71 -50.06 -7.88
C ARG A 702 3.98 -48.68 -8.47
N ASN A 703 5.15 -48.13 -8.19
CA ASN A 703 5.69 -47.06 -9.03
C ASN A 703 6.10 -47.67 -10.38
N LEU A 704 5.45 -47.24 -11.47
CA LEU A 704 5.66 -47.79 -12.81
C LEU A 704 6.81 -47.10 -13.56
N ILE A 705 7.43 -46.08 -12.98
CA ILE A 705 8.58 -45.37 -13.55
C ILE A 705 9.81 -45.63 -12.67
N ALA A 706 10.77 -46.39 -13.21
CA ALA A 706 11.97 -46.80 -12.47
C ALA A 706 12.85 -45.60 -12.04
N GLY A 707 13.29 -45.61 -10.77
CA GLY A 707 14.27 -44.64 -10.23
C GLY A 707 13.73 -43.27 -9.81
N THR A 708 12.41 -43.09 -9.73
CA THR A 708 11.76 -41.78 -9.43
C THR A 708 11.36 -41.57 -7.96
N SER A 709 11.63 -42.52 -7.06
CA SER A 709 11.30 -42.46 -5.62
C SER A 709 12.42 -41.87 -4.75
N ASP A 710 13.63 -41.81 -5.28
CA ASP A 710 14.88 -41.79 -4.51
C ASP A 710 15.96 -40.89 -5.13
N ARG A 711 15.60 -40.14 -6.19
CA ARG A 711 16.47 -39.17 -6.86
C ARG A 711 15.72 -37.88 -7.17
N TRP A 712 16.27 -36.76 -6.70
CA TRP A 712 15.94 -35.43 -7.19
C TRP A 712 16.80 -35.13 -8.41
N SER A 713 16.24 -34.48 -9.43
CA SER A 713 17.04 -33.87 -10.49
C SER A 713 17.87 -32.71 -9.95
N ALA A 714 19.01 -32.42 -10.58
CA ALA A 714 19.78 -31.22 -10.26
C ALA A 714 18.98 -29.96 -10.62
N TYR A 715 19.10 -28.91 -9.81
CA TYR A 715 18.50 -27.60 -10.10
C TYR A 715 18.97 -27.09 -11.47
N GLN A 716 18.01 -26.83 -12.37
CA GLN A 716 18.28 -26.37 -13.74
C GLN A 716 17.68 -24.98 -13.96
N THR A 717 18.48 -24.05 -14.46
CA THR A 717 18.02 -22.71 -14.85
C THR A 717 17.26 -22.80 -16.17
N ILE A 718 15.94 -22.58 -16.13
CA ILE A 718 15.07 -22.68 -17.30
C ILE A 718 15.05 -21.33 -18.04
N ASN A 719 15.92 -21.20 -19.04
CA ASN A 719 16.15 -19.96 -19.80
C ASN A 719 15.97 -20.10 -21.33
N ALA A 720 15.60 -21.29 -21.82
CA ALA A 720 15.35 -21.58 -23.24
C ALA A 720 14.31 -22.70 -23.38
N ASN A 721 13.59 -22.76 -24.51
CA ASN A 721 12.51 -23.72 -24.73
C ASN A 721 12.96 -25.19 -24.64
N SER A 722 14.22 -25.50 -24.99
CA SER A 722 14.83 -26.82 -24.80
C SER A 722 14.92 -27.24 -23.33
N ASN A 723 14.99 -26.28 -22.42
CA ASN A 723 15.23 -26.49 -20.99
C ASN A 723 13.90 -26.51 -20.19
N TRP A 724 12.76 -26.30 -20.86
CA TRP A 724 11.42 -26.42 -20.28
C TRP A 724 10.88 -27.87 -20.29
N ILE A 725 11.52 -28.78 -21.03
CA ILE A 725 11.04 -30.16 -21.23
C ILE A 725 11.84 -31.12 -20.35
N ALA A 726 11.16 -31.75 -19.39
CA ALA A 726 11.68 -32.86 -18.61
C ALA A 726 10.84 -34.12 -18.90
N SER A 727 11.48 -35.20 -19.36
CA SER A 727 10.81 -36.51 -19.46
C SER A 727 10.55 -37.03 -18.04
N LEU A 728 9.29 -37.37 -17.75
CA LEU A 728 8.90 -37.90 -16.44
C LEU A 728 9.13 -39.42 -16.39
N GLY A 729 8.86 -40.13 -17.48
CA GLY A 729 9.38 -41.47 -17.73
C GLY A 729 8.38 -42.43 -18.37
N ARG A 730 8.90 -43.33 -19.19
CA ARG A 730 8.13 -44.23 -20.07
C ARG A 730 7.38 -45.32 -19.31
N VAL A 731 6.09 -45.46 -19.60
CA VAL A 731 5.20 -46.51 -19.07
C VAL A 731 4.55 -47.26 -20.22
N GLN A 732 4.75 -48.58 -20.28
CA GLN A 732 4.10 -49.47 -21.26
C GLN A 732 2.78 -50.04 -20.72
N PHE A 733 1.88 -50.42 -21.62
CA PHE A 733 0.62 -51.11 -21.32
C PHE A 733 0.78 -52.64 -21.38
N GLY A 734 -0.18 -53.35 -20.82
CA GLY A 734 -0.21 -54.82 -20.76
C GLY A 734 0.42 -55.40 -19.48
N ASP A 735 0.64 -56.71 -19.49
CA ASP A 735 0.87 -57.55 -18.30
C ASP A 735 2.05 -57.12 -17.42
N SER A 736 3.08 -56.49 -17.99
CA SER A 736 4.27 -56.01 -17.26
C SER A 736 3.98 -54.83 -16.33
N SER A 737 2.97 -54.01 -16.64
CA SER A 737 2.49 -52.90 -15.80
C SER A 737 1.11 -53.13 -15.19
N GLY A 738 0.33 -54.06 -15.77
CA GLY A 738 -1.08 -54.28 -15.45
C GLY A 738 -2.01 -53.12 -15.86
N ILE A 739 -1.55 -52.24 -16.76
CA ILE A 739 -2.41 -51.22 -17.37
C ILE A 739 -3.12 -51.83 -18.58
N TYR A 740 -4.44 -51.91 -18.50
CA TYR A 740 -5.34 -52.33 -19.57
C TYR A 740 -6.40 -51.25 -19.84
N ALA A 741 -7.24 -51.45 -20.85
CA ALA A 741 -8.45 -50.66 -21.00
C ALA A 741 -9.31 -50.72 -19.71
N GLY A 742 -9.78 -49.57 -19.25
CA GLY A 742 -10.48 -49.41 -17.97
C GLY A 742 -9.57 -49.17 -16.76
N SER A 743 -8.25 -49.41 -16.84
CA SER A 743 -7.32 -49.14 -15.73
C SER A 743 -7.22 -47.64 -15.43
N LYS A 744 -7.34 -47.28 -14.15
CA LYS A 744 -7.09 -45.91 -13.66
C LYS A 744 -5.60 -45.76 -13.33
N VAL A 745 -4.91 -44.95 -14.13
CA VAL A 745 -3.52 -44.56 -13.87
C VAL A 745 -3.53 -43.28 -13.03
N HIS A 746 -2.73 -43.27 -11.97
CA HIS A 746 -2.49 -42.08 -11.14
C HIS A 746 -1.05 -41.60 -11.33
N LEU A 747 -0.89 -40.32 -11.66
CA LEU A 747 0.41 -39.67 -11.75
C LEU A 747 0.54 -38.67 -10.60
N TYR A 748 1.61 -38.79 -9.83
CA TYR A 748 1.94 -37.90 -8.71
C TYR A 748 3.25 -37.18 -9.04
N VAL A 749 3.23 -35.85 -9.07
CA VAL A 749 4.42 -35.03 -9.33
C VAL A 749 4.55 -33.99 -8.23
N HIS A 750 5.74 -33.89 -7.61
CA HIS A 750 6.13 -32.70 -6.85
C HIS A 750 6.85 -31.74 -7.80
N VAL A 751 6.41 -30.49 -7.83
CA VAL A 751 7.11 -29.40 -8.52
C VAL A 751 7.47 -28.31 -7.51
N SER A 752 8.74 -27.91 -7.55
CA SER A 752 9.34 -26.87 -6.70
C SER A 752 10.15 -25.92 -7.57
N ALA A 753 9.90 -24.62 -7.44
CA ALA A 753 10.72 -23.57 -8.03
C ALA A 753 10.90 -22.46 -6.99
N ASP A 754 12.15 -22.13 -6.69
CA ASP A 754 12.48 -21.16 -5.65
C ASP A 754 12.25 -19.71 -6.11
N GLU A 755 12.25 -19.45 -7.41
CA GLU A 755 11.76 -18.20 -7.99
C GLU A 755 11.20 -18.45 -9.40
N ILE A 756 10.04 -17.87 -9.72
CA ILE A 756 9.49 -17.80 -11.08
C ILE A 756 9.17 -16.34 -11.39
N THR A 757 9.65 -15.85 -12.54
CA THR A 757 9.26 -14.55 -13.11
C THR A 757 8.72 -14.75 -14.52
N PHE A 758 7.63 -14.07 -14.84
CA PHE A 758 6.97 -14.13 -16.16
C PHE A 758 7.22 -12.86 -16.95
N ASP A 759 7.56 -13.01 -18.24
CA ASP A 759 7.44 -11.94 -19.22
C ASP A 759 5.97 -11.45 -19.25
N PRO A 760 5.70 -10.13 -19.21
CA PRO A 760 4.36 -9.57 -19.31
C PRO A 760 3.53 -10.05 -20.51
N ALA A 761 4.17 -10.41 -21.63
CA ALA A 761 3.51 -10.93 -22.83
C ALA A 761 2.96 -12.36 -22.66
N VAL A 762 3.38 -13.11 -21.63
CA VAL A 762 2.88 -14.47 -21.36
C VAL A 762 1.50 -14.41 -20.69
N THR A 763 0.46 -14.50 -21.53
CA THR A 763 -0.95 -14.49 -21.13
C THR A 763 -1.43 -15.81 -20.53
N THR A 764 -0.87 -16.94 -20.96
CA THR A 764 -1.28 -18.29 -20.54
C THR A 764 -0.22 -18.92 -19.63
N ARG A 765 -0.47 -18.92 -18.31
CA ARG A 765 0.52 -19.29 -17.28
C ARG A 765 0.26 -20.68 -16.69
N SER A 766 0.06 -21.68 -17.54
CA SER A 766 -0.30 -23.06 -17.14
C SER A 766 0.75 -24.08 -17.60
N MET A 767 1.23 -24.93 -16.68
CA MET A 767 1.97 -26.14 -17.05
C MET A 767 1.04 -27.17 -17.70
N LYS A 768 1.53 -27.93 -18.68
CA LYS A 768 0.77 -28.93 -19.45
C LYS A 768 1.59 -30.22 -19.59
N LEU A 769 0.94 -31.39 -19.52
CA LEU A 769 1.57 -32.66 -19.87
C LEU A 769 1.51 -32.88 -21.38
N GLN A 770 2.67 -33.18 -21.96
CA GLN A 770 2.87 -33.53 -23.35
C GLN A 770 3.97 -34.59 -23.45
N GLY A 771 3.72 -35.64 -24.23
CA GLY A 771 4.63 -36.77 -24.41
C GLY A 771 4.21 -37.62 -25.61
N PRO A 772 5.15 -38.33 -26.25
CA PRO A 772 4.83 -39.28 -27.31
C PRO A 772 4.03 -40.48 -26.79
N ILE A 773 3.36 -41.17 -27.71
CA ILE A 773 2.80 -42.50 -27.45
C ILE A 773 3.72 -43.57 -28.03
N LEU A 774 3.73 -44.75 -27.41
CA LEU A 774 4.27 -45.96 -28.03
C LEU A 774 3.20 -46.49 -28.99
N ASP A 775 3.51 -46.56 -30.28
CA ASP A 775 2.60 -47.06 -31.31
C ASP A 775 2.57 -48.60 -31.37
N ASN A 776 1.71 -49.13 -32.24
CA ASN A 776 1.55 -50.57 -32.41
C ASN A 776 2.75 -51.25 -33.10
N GLN A 777 3.67 -50.48 -33.69
CA GLN A 777 4.95 -50.92 -34.23
C GLN A 777 6.07 -50.91 -33.17
N ASN A 778 5.74 -50.54 -31.92
CA ASN A 778 6.66 -50.35 -30.80
C ASN A 778 7.63 -49.14 -30.99
N SER A 779 7.24 -48.12 -31.76
CA SER A 779 7.99 -46.88 -31.91
C SER A 779 7.39 -45.75 -31.05
N TRP A 780 8.23 -44.89 -30.50
CA TRP A 780 7.81 -43.70 -29.73
C TRP A 780 7.52 -42.55 -30.70
N THR A 781 6.26 -42.13 -30.79
CA THR A 781 5.79 -41.21 -31.83
C THR A 781 4.92 -40.07 -31.30
N TRP A 782 5.06 -38.91 -31.96
CA TRP A 782 4.21 -37.73 -31.79
C TRP A 782 3.04 -37.70 -32.80
N THR A 783 2.76 -38.82 -33.49
CA THR A 783 1.54 -38.98 -34.30
C THR A 783 0.39 -39.41 -33.40
N ASN A 784 -0.75 -38.71 -33.45
CA ASN A 784 -2.01 -39.01 -32.71
C ASN A 784 -1.91 -39.10 -31.16
N TRP A 785 -0.76 -38.77 -30.56
CA TRP A 785 -0.56 -38.65 -29.11
C TRP A 785 -1.65 -37.83 -28.41
N ASN A 786 -2.13 -36.75 -29.03
CA ASN A 786 -3.19 -35.88 -28.50
C ASN A 786 -4.57 -36.57 -28.37
N LEU A 787 -4.73 -37.76 -28.96
CA LEU A 787 -5.92 -38.61 -28.82
C LEU A 787 -5.66 -39.75 -27.82
N TYR A 788 -4.51 -40.42 -27.93
CA TYR A 788 -4.26 -41.69 -27.25
C TYR A 788 -3.38 -41.61 -25.98
N HIS A 789 -2.70 -40.49 -25.73
CA HIS A 789 -1.89 -40.28 -24.53
C HIS A 789 -2.80 -40.01 -23.30
N PRO A 790 -2.83 -40.89 -22.26
CA PRO A 790 -3.84 -40.80 -21.20
C PRO A 790 -3.91 -39.48 -20.46
N PHE A 791 -2.79 -38.75 -20.36
CA PHE A 791 -2.69 -37.47 -19.64
C PHE A 791 -2.57 -36.23 -20.54
N TYR A 792 -2.84 -36.33 -21.85
CA TYR A 792 -2.71 -35.19 -22.78
C TYR A 792 -3.44 -33.95 -22.27
N ASN A 793 -2.71 -32.83 -22.10
CA ASN A 793 -3.25 -31.53 -21.69
C ASN A 793 -4.05 -31.56 -20.36
N LYS A 794 -3.88 -32.60 -19.51
CA LYS A 794 -4.60 -32.74 -18.22
C LYS A 794 -3.94 -32.02 -17.04
N TRP A 795 -2.78 -31.42 -17.25
CA TRP A 795 -2.15 -30.49 -16.32
C TRP A 795 -2.60 -29.07 -16.71
N SER A 796 -3.10 -28.29 -15.74
CA SER A 796 -3.71 -26.97 -15.97
C SER A 796 -3.54 -26.01 -14.77
N SER A 797 -2.52 -26.22 -13.93
CA SER A 797 -2.32 -25.42 -12.72
C SER A 797 -1.70 -24.06 -13.06
N ASN A 798 -2.41 -22.96 -12.76
CA ASN A 798 -1.90 -21.59 -12.93
C ASN A 798 -0.68 -21.32 -12.04
N LEU A 799 0.43 -20.90 -12.66
CA LEU A 799 1.64 -20.44 -11.99
C LEU A 799 1.56 -18.94 -11.65
N THR A 800 2.22 -18.55 -10.58
CA THR A 800 2.29 -17.17 -10.07
C THR A 800 3.75 -16.74 -9.90
N THR A 801 4.03 -15.43 -9.96
CA THR A 801 5.38 -14.90 -9.72
C THR A 801 5.85 -15.20 -8.28
N GLY A 802 7.14 -15.51 -8.11
CA GLY A 802 7.76 -15.90 -6.83
C GLY A 802 7.91 -17.41 -6.65
N ASN A 803 8.18 -17.87 -5.42
CA ASN A 803 8.34 -19.29 -5.10
C ASN A 803 7.06 -20.08 -5.35
N ASN A 804 7.18 -21.30 -5.92
CA ASN A 804 6.05 -22.20 -6.15
C ASN A 804 6.40 -23.63 -5.73
N TYR A 805 5.67 -24.19 -4.77
CA TYR A 805 5.77 -25.60 -4.36
C TYR A 805 4.38 -26.25 -4.44
N ARG A 806 4.22 -27.34 -5.21
CA ARG A 806 2.93 -28.05 -5.36
C ARG A 806 3.13 -29.57 -5.52
N LEU A 807 2.37 -30.34 -4.76
CA LEU A 807 2.07 -31.74 -5.06
C LEU A 807 0.86 -31.79 -6.00
N ILE A 808 1.00 -32.49 -7.11
CA ILE A 808 -0.02 -32.59 -8.15
C ILE A 808 -0.36 -34.06 -8.36
N LYS A 809 -1.62 -34.43 -8.10
CA LYS A 809 -2.18 -35.76 -8.39
C LYS A 809 -3.09 -35.66 -9.60
N LEU A 810 -2.66 -36.20 -10.74
CA LEU A 810 -3.52 -36.41 -11.90
C LEU A 810 -4.03 -37.85 -11.92
N THR A 811 -5.21 -38.05 -12.48
CA THR A 811 -5.84 -39.36 -12.64
C THR A 811 -6.43 -39.46 -14.04
N SER A 812 -6.21 -40.58 -14.71
CA SER A 812 -6.81 -40.86 -16.01
C SER A 812 -7.18 -42.33 -16.13
N THR A 813 -8.33 -42.61 -16.73
CA THR A 813 -8.71 -43.97 -17.12
C THR A 813 -8.22 -44.19 -18.54
N VAL A 814 -7.45 -45.26 -18.78
CA VAL A 814 -7.09 -45.68 -20.14
C VAL A 814 -8.36 -46.19 -20.83
N THR A 815 -8.74 -45.61 -21.96
CA THR A 815 -9.93 -46.05 -22.71
C THR A 815 -9.61 -47.27 -23.57
N GLN A 816 -10.66 -47.97 -24.06
CA GLN A 816 -10.51 -49.06 -25.02
C GLN A 816 -9.74 -48.61 -26.27
N GLU A 817 -10.05 -47.42 -26.77
CA GLU A 817 -9.43 -46.80 -27.94
C GLU A 817 -7.95 -46.44 -27.70
N MET A 818 -7.63 -45.85 -26.53
CA MET A 818 -6.24 -45.60 -26.11
C MET A 818 -5.41 -46.89 -26.09
N TYR A 819 -5.96 -47.97 -25.53
CA TYR A 819 -5.29 -49.27 -25.44
C TYR A 819 -5.19 -50.02 -26.79
N GLN A 820 -6.07 -49.71 -27.74
CA GLN A 820 -6.08 -50.32 -29.07
C GLN A 820 -5.08 -49.65 -30.04
N TYR A 821 -4.88 -48.33 -29.92
CA TYR A 821 -4.01 -47.55 -30.80
C TYR A 821 -2.68 -47.12 -30.17
N SER A 822 -2.42 -47.47 -28.91
CA SER A 822 -1.15 -47.27 -28.24
C SER A 822 -0.80 -48.42 -27.28
N LYS A 823 0.50 -48.68 -27.14
CA LYS A 823 1.10 -49.64 -26.20
C LYS A 823 1.78 -48.96 -25.00
N GLY A 824 1.63 -47.65 -24.80
CA GLY A 824 2.31 -46.91 -23.71
C GLY A 824 2.47 -45.40 -23.96
N PHE A 825 2.97 -44.69 -22.95
CA PHE A 825 3.15 -43.23 -22.95
C PHE A 825 4.42 -42.81 -22.18
N GLU A 826 4.85 -41.55 -22.31
CA GLU A 826 6.06 -40.95 -21.68
C GLU A 826 5.76 -39.63 -20.96
#